data_AF-A0A1C4PDI8-F1
#
_entry.id   AF-A0A1C4PDI8-F1
#
_cell.length_a   1.000
_cell.length_b   1.000
_cell.length_c   1.000
_cell.angle_alpha   90.00
_cell.angle_beta   90.00
_cell.angle_gamma   90.00
#
_symmetry.space_group_name_H-M   'P 1'
#
loop_
_entity.id
_entity.type
_entity.pdbx_description
1 polymer ?
#
loop_
_entity_poly.entity_id
_entity_poly.type
_entity_poly.pdbx_seq_one_letter_code
_entity_poly.pdbx_strand_id
1 'polypeptide(L)'
;MRNRYAPWVKRITGNSQEPSVPPAPGPFIRTRRRRKSVAGLALGVALGIAGALGAAPQAVAAGVANSTPDSALASVPQQVLFAAGTAGYGCFRIPALVRTKNGSLLAFAEGRADPACGDRGDNDLVERRSTDDGRTWGPIRVVASGDTAPDAYGTGPVPPGIQAGSPVTRSNPAPVVDLLNGRVYLLSTSNPVNNSYPRLPWVQESTDDGVSWSPPTLLNVHLDPNPPAGGSNWFATGPGHGVQLTGGSHPGRLVVGAHEKDGGEAFAGYLYLDPNADDTATWSAAHAVDSHTSTSGYYPSEVSVTEVGNGQVYAAARDEDGGATGAHRVAATVPDPVGTAVPSVPAFVPDALPSPGNIQGSVLTVQKTDATHQQELLLSAPKEVVTSPPDKAGQPKKTNMTIWAKCGTGAWNAGTPISGTVADRAGYSDLALLADSEIGLLYEGGANFSAAEIRFTRFSQAQLNTGCNTPPPGTSPQAVPDLAGSTPDASPQANDAYLDGTASLSGTDPLSTPATPDPTSQTFDKNLALSGGGFADVPYSRSLRTGTGDFTYSLWFKYQQQAADEPDRILFWSYGTGSTKPQVWLRTQSGTNNATGNRLYAWAQGGAADTASVTSNDTVCGCAFGDNKWHFVTLTRTGTQLSLQVDQRAAAPGTGAVTGDVTDDPASGVLGVRIGAKPDAAASNPFVGTIDEFRLYHSALTAAQRGVLAAPATSAAPVASTDPQQDAAANNSLLLRLPFQTVDQTSAPNLSTTVNGLDDESEHCTDGTLLGGSHVASASPEFGDALTISAADPGVTSELTPALDVADHDFTYSMWFRFSAATNNTARALLWAYGPKGTTTPA
;
A
#
# COMPACT_ATOMS: atom_id res chain seq x y z
N MET A 1 44.45 -3.04 42.31
CA MET A 1 44.88 -3.73 43.56
C MET A 1 43.93 -4.90 43.76
N ARG A 2 44.25 -6.09 43.25
CA ARG A 2 44.87 -7.24 43.94
C ARG A 2 44.17 -7.69 45.23
N ASN A 3 43.88 -9.00 45.23
CA ASN A 3 43.71 -9.95 46.33
C ASN A 3 42.31 -10.17 46.89
N ARG A 4 41.87 -11.38 47.26
CA ARG A 4 42.32 -12.79 47.09
C ARG A 4 41.28 -13.67 47.83
N TYR A 5 40.99 -14.86 47.29
CA TYR A 5 40.83 -16.18 47.98
C TYR A 5 39.75 -16.33 49.08
N ALA A 6 39.08 -17.47 49.32
CA ALA A 6 38.95 -18.80 48.71
C ALA A 6 37.89 -19.58 49.55
N PRO A 7 37.81 -20.94 49.61
CA PRO A 7 36.62 -21.67 49.17
C PRO A 7 36.05 -22.61 50.26
N TRP A 8 34.96 -23.33 49.93
CA TRP A 8 34.55 -24.52 50.68
C TRP A 8 34.45 -25.74 49.74
N VAL A 9 35.05 -26.84 50.20
CA VAL A 9 35.28 -28.11 49.50
C VAL A 9 34.93 -29.27 50.46
N LYS A 10 34.50 -30.41 49.87
CA LYS A 10 34.42 -31.82 50.36
C LYS A 10 33.13 -32.22 51.12
N ARG A 11 32.55 -33.43 50.94
CA ARG A 11 33.01 -34.70 50.34
C ARG A 11 31.77 -35.62 50.08
N ILE A 12 31.56 -36.15 48.86
CA ILE A 12 31.82 -37.53 48.34
C ILE A 12 31.03 -38.68 48.95
N THR A 13 30.24 -39.37 48.10
CA THR A 13 30.36 -40.79 47.67
C THR A 13 29.66 -40.88 46.30
N GLY A 14 30.18 -41.39 45.18
CA GLY A 14 31.32 -42.26 44.90
C GLY A 14 30.83 -43.57 44.26
N ASN A 15 30.74 -43.66 42.93
CA ASN A 15 31.37 -44.73 42.15
C ASN A 15 31.32 -44.51 40.63
N SER A 16 32.49 -44.73 40.03
CA SER A 16 32.93 -44.55 38.65
C SER A 16 32.89 -45.85 37.84
N GLN A 17 32.87 -45.78 36.50
CA GLN A 17 33.90 -46.29 35.58
C GLN A 17 33.51 -46.03 34.10
N GLU A 18 34.44 -45.41 33.36
CA GLU A 18 34.54 -45.22 31.89
C GLU A 18 35.83 -45.96 31.41
N PRO A 19 36.30 -45.96 30.14
CA PRO A 19 35.66 -46.07 28.80
C PRO A 19 36.45 -47.06 27.87
N SER A 20 36.01 -47.34 26.62
CA SER A 20 36.92 -47.77 25.53
C SER A 20 36.35 -47.62 24.10
N VAL A 21 37.25 -47.33 23.15
CA VAL A 21 37.12 -47.13 21.67
C VAL A 21 38.44 -47.66 21.05
N PRO A 22 38.61 -48.05 19.75
CA PRO A 22 37.79 -48.74 18.71
C PRO A 22 38.50 -50.04 18.18
N PRO A 23 38.07 -50.70 17.06
CA PRO A 23 38.57 -50.37 15.69
C PRO A 23 37.60 -50.67 14.50
N ALA A 24 37.96 -50.23 13.29
CA ALA A 24 37.38 -50.58 11.96
C ALA A 24 38.42 -51.38 11.10
N PRO A 25 38.25 -51.81 9.82
CA PRO A 25 37.09 -51.76 8.87
C PRO A 25 36.84 -53.01 7.94
N GLY A 26 35.67 -53.04 7.24
CA GLY A 26 35.42 -53.61 5.88
C GLY A 26 34.90 -55.07 5.73
N PRO A 27 34.33 -55.52 4.57
CA PRO A 27 33.97 -54.83 3.31
C PRO A 27 32.54 -55.08 2.72
N PHE A 28 32.27 -54.39 1.61
CA PHE A 28 31.18 -54.38 0.61
C PHE A 28 30.37 -55.67 0.30
N ILE A 29 29.09 -55.51 -0.09
CA ILE A 29 28.46 -56.11 -1.30
C ILE A 29 27.19 -55.31 -1.71
N ARG A 30 27.13 -54.93 -3.00
CA ARG A 30 25.98 -54.37 -3.73
C ARG A 30 25.10 -55.49 -4.29
N THR A 31 23.77 -55.32 -4.32
CA THR A 31 22.90 -56.14 -5.19
C THR A 31 22.02 -55.26 -6.11
N ARG A 32 22.09 -55.58 -7.40
CA ARG A 32 21.32 -55.02 -8.53
C ARG A 32 20.04 -55.83 -8.76
N ARG A 33 18.93 -55.19 -9.14
CA ARG A 33 17.88 -55.76 -10.03
C ARG A 33 17.33 -54.65 -10.94
N ARG A 34 17.76 -54.60 -12.21
CA ARG A 34 17.15 -55.20 -13.43
C ARG A 34 15.90 -54.47 -13.95
N ARG A 35 16.13 -53.60 -14.94
CA ARG A 35 15.17 -53.14 -15.95
C ARG A 35 14.68 -54.32 -16.79
N LYS A 36 13.39 -54.34 -17.15
CA LYS A 36 12.84 -55.14 -18.25
C LYS A 36 12.15 -54.21 -19.23
N SER A 37 12.64 -54.24 -20.46
CA SER A 37 12.00 -53.72 -21.67
C SER A 37 11.01 -54.76 -22.19
N VAL A 38 9.84 -54.33 -22.69
CA VAL A 38 9.05 -55.10 -23.67
C VAL A 38 8.64 -54.12 -24.76
N ALA A 39 8.98 -54.49 -25.99
CA ALA A 39 8.64 -53.78 -27.22
C ALA A 39 7.47 -54.48 -27.92
N GLY A 40 6.65 -53.67 -28.60
CA GLY A 40 6.02 -54.00 -29.88
C GLY A 40 4.65 -54.67 -29.85
N LEU A 41 3.63 -53.93 -30.31
CA LEU A 41 2.87 -54.33 -31.51
C LEU A 41 2.22 -53.10 -32.16
N ALA A 42 2.39 -52.98 -33.47
CA ALA A 42 1.84 -51.94 -34.33
C ALA A 42 0.69 -52.52 -35.19
N LEU A 43 -0.33 -51.71 -35.45
CA LEU A 43 -1.27 -51.69 -36.59
C LEU A 43 -2.16 -50.45 -36.34
N GLY A 44 -2.34 -49.43 -37.18
CA GLY A 44 -2.23 -49.31 -38.63
C GLY A 44 -3.61 -49.06 -39.23
N VAL A 45 -4.09 -47.81 -39.27
CA VAL A 45 -5.11 -47.33 -40.24
C VAL A 45 -4.78 -45.90 -40.66
N ALA A 46 -5.00 -45.68 -41.94
CA ALA A 46 -4.45 -44.65 -42.79
C ALA A 46 -5.43 -43.50 -43.10
N LEU A 47 -4.83 -42.42 -43.60
CA LEU A 47 -5.34 -41.42 -44.56
C LEU A 47 -6.37 -40.37 -44.10
N GLY A 48 -5.94 -39.11 -44.22
CA GLY A 48 -6.80 -37.92 -44.21
C GLY A 48 -6.02 -36.61 -44.28
N ILE A 49 -5.08 -36.46 -45.23
CA ILE A 49 -4.51 -35.12 -45.56
C ILE A 49 -5.42 -34.51 -46.62
N ALA A 50 -6.24 -33.54 -46.20
CA ALA A 50 -6.89 -32.58 -47.07
C ALA A 50 -6.69 -31.19 -46.45
N GLY A 51 -6.20 -30.26 -47.27
CA GLY A 51 -5.59 -29.02 -46.83
C GLY A 51 -6.55 -28.02 -46.18
N ALA A 52 -5.98 -27.29 -45.23
CA ALA A 52 -6.35 -25.92 -44.94
C ALA A 52 -5.05 -25.18 -44.60
N LEU A 53 -4.60 -24.32 -45.52
CA LEU A 53 -3.77 -23.18 -45.18
C LEU A 53 -4.59 -22.31 -44.22
N GLY A 54 -4.58 -22.65 -42.94
CA GLY A 54 -5.11 -21.82 -41.88
C GLY A 54 -4.15 -20.66 -41.68
N ALA A 55 -4.65 -19.44 -41.84
CA ALA A 55 -3.92 -18.23 -41.47
C ALA A 55 -3.31 -18.40 -40.07
N ALA A 56 -2.11 -17.85 -39.86
CA ALA A 56 -1.58 -17.65 -38.53
C ALA A 56 -2.68 -17.03 -37.65
N PRO A 57 -2.89 -17.49 -36.41
CA PRO A 57 -3.84 -16.85 -35.53
C PRO A 57 -3.44 -15.38 -35.44
N GLN A 58 -4.35 -14.49 -35.85
CA GLN A 58 -4.22 -13.09 -35.48
C GLN A 58 -4.13 -13.05 -33.96
N ALA A 59 -3.20 -12.25 -33.44
CA ALA A 59 -3.22 -11.84 -32.05
C ALA A 59 -4.57 -11.14 -31.82
N VAL A 60 -5.53 -11.88 -31.27
CA VAL A 60 -6.73 -11.30 -30.71
C VAL A 60 -6.28 -10.76 -29.35
N ALA A 61 -6.40 -9.45 -29.16
CA ALA A 61 -6.32 -8.84 -27.84
C ALA A 61 -7.14 -9.70 -26.87
N ALA A 62 -6.62 -9.97 -25.67
CA ALA A 62 -7.29 -10.71 -24.62
C ALA A 62 -8.52 -9.91 -24.16
N GLY A 63 -9.59 -9.97 -24.96
CA GLY A 63 -10.91 -9.52 -24.62
C GLY A 63 -11.46 -10.43 -23.54
N VAL A 64 -11.86 -9.78 -22.45
CA VAL A 64 -12.57 -10.34 -21.30
C VAL A 64 -13.61 -11.35 -21.77
N ALA A 65 -13.43 -12.62 -21.40
CA ALA A 65 -14.52 -13.58 -21.46
C ALA A 65 -15.44 -13.28 -20.26
N ASN A 66 -16.60 -12.69 -20.53
CA ASN A 66 -17.66 -12.56 -19.54
C ASN A 66 -18.10 -13.96 -19.09
N SER A 67 -17.73 -14.33 -17.87
CA SER A 67 -18.52 -15.28 -17.09
C SER A 67 -19.58 -14.46 -16.37
N THR A 68 -20.85 -14.83 -16.51
CA THR A 68 -21.93 -14.27 -15.69
C THR A 68 -21.67 -14.65 -14.22
N PRO A 69 -21.37 -13.71 -13.32
CA PRO A 69 -21.28 -14.00 -11.90
C PRO A 69 -22.70 -14.05 -11.32
N ASP A 70 -23.01 -15.08 -10.54
CA ASP A 70 -24.29 -15.19 -9.82
C ASP A 70 -24.31 -14.35 -8.52
N SER A 71 -23.50 -13.28 -8.45
CA SER A 71 -23.57 -12.24 -7.41
C SER A 71 -22.98 -10.92 -7.92
N ALA A 72 -23.60 -9.78 -7.57
CA ALA A 72 -23.21 -8.45 -8.06
C ALA A 72 -21.82 -7.97 -7.59
N LEU A 73 -21.25 -8.61 -6.55
CA LEU A 73 -19.92 -8.26 -6.02
C LEU A 73 -18.78 -9.07 -6.63
N ALA A 74 -19.05 -10.24 -7.21
CA ALA A 74 -18.02 -11.06 -7.85
C ALA A 74 -17.42 -10.42 -9.11
N SER A 75 -18.05 -9.36 -9.64
CA SER A 75 -17.56 -8.53 -10.75
C SER A 75 -16.88 -7.23 -10.30
N VAL A 76 -16.81 -6.95 -9.00
CA VAL A 76 -16.20 -5.71 -8.50
C VAL A 76 -14.67 -5.81 -8.60
N PRO A 77 -13.98 -4.82 -9.20
CA PRO A 77 -12.53 -4.81 -9.28
C PRO A 77 -11.87 -4.92 -7.90
N GLN A 78 -10.79 -5.70 -7.81
CA GLN A 78 -9.96 -5.83 -6.63
C GLN A 78 -8.55 -5.34 -6.95
N GLN A 79 -7.92 -4.67 -6.00
CA GLN A 79 -6.54 -4.22 -6.05
C GLN A 79 -5.71 -5.04 -5.07
N VAL A 80 -4.57 -5.58 -5.48
CA VAL A 80 -3.62 -6.19 -4.54
C VAL A 80 -2.78 -5.06 -3.94
N LEU A 81 -2.96 -4.78 -2.65
CA LEU A 81 -2.20 -3.72 -1.98
C LEU A 81 -0.89 -4.23 -1.42
N PHE A 82 -0.89 -5.45 -0.89
CA PHE A 82 0.31 -6.08 -0.35
C PHE A 82 0.43 -7.48 -0.93
N ALA A 83 1.55 -7.77 -1.59
CA ALA A 83 1.81 -9.07 -2.21
C ALA A 83 3.02 -9.73 -1.52
N ALA A 84 2.91 -11.01 -1.17
CA ALA A 84 4.03 -11.74 -0.59
C ALA A 84 5.26 -11.73 -1.51
N GLY A 85 6.45 -11.62 -0.91
CA GLY A 85 7.72 -11.52 -1.65
C GLY A 85 8.00 -10.15 -2.27
N THR A 86 7.27 -9.10 -1.89
CA THR A 86 7.46 -7.74 -2.41
C THR A 86 7.91 -6.78 -1.31
N ALA A 87 8.52 -5.66 -1.71
CA ALA A 87 8.97 -4.58 -0.82
C ALA A 87 9.87 -5.03 0.35
N GLY A 88 10.62 -6.12 0.17
CA GLY A 88 11.54 -6.65 1.18
C GLY A 88 10.90 -7.58 2.22
N TYR A 89 9.62 -7.96 2.06
CA TYR A 89 8.92 -8.85 3.00
C TYR A 89 8.54 -10.18 2.36
N GLY A 90 8.78 -11.26 3.10
CA GLY A 90 8.36 -12.61 2.74
C GLY A 90 6.83 -12.75 2.65
N CYS A 91 6.08 -12.07 3.51
CA CYS A 91 4.61 -12.00 3.41
C CYS A 91 4.02 -10.78 4.13
N PHE A 92 2.73 -10.54 3.88
CA PHE A 92 1.94 -9.54 4.59
C PHE A 92 0.69 -10.15 5.22
N ARG A 93 0.38 -9.76 6.47
CA ARG A 93 -0.76 -10.31 7.22
C ARG A 93 -1.47 -9.26 8.06
N ILE A 94 -2.62 -9.65 8.61
CA ILE A 94 -3.35 -8.91 9.65
C ILE A 94 -3.75 -7.49 9.17
N PRO A 95 -4.57 -7.40 8.10
CA PRO A 95 -5.04 -6.13 7.56
C PRO A 95 -5.85 -5.34 8.58
N ALA A 96 -5.61 -4.03 8.64
CA ALA A 96 -6.50 -3.07 9.29
C ALA A 96 -6.74 -1.88 8.35
N LEU A 97 -7.95 -1.33 8.35
CA LEU A 97 -8.38 -0.26 7.45
C LEU A 97 -9.16 0.78 8.23
N VAL A 98 -8.73 2.04 8.16
CA VAL A 98 -9.49 3.14 8.76
C VAL A 98 -9.61 4.32 7.79
N ARG A 99 -10.73 5.04 7.88
CA ARG A 99 -10.93 6.32 7.20
C ARG A 99 -10.72 7.46 8.17
N THR A 100 -9.80 8.36 7.86
CA THR A 100 -9.51 9.53 8.68
C THR A 100 -10.62 10.57 8.60
N LYS A 101 -10.57 11.56 9.51
CA LYS A 101 -11.48 12.71 9.48
C LYS A 101 -11.43 13.49 8.15
N ASN A 102 -10.23 13.61 7.56
CA ASN A 102 -10.06 14.34 6.30
C ASN A 102 -10.50 13.52 5.08
N GLY A 103 -10.69 12.20 5.26
CA GLY A 103 -11.22 11.29 4.26
C GLY A 103 -10.17 10.42 3.58
N SER A 104 -8.93 10.44 4.07
CA SER A 104 -7.92 9.47 3.65
C SER A 104 -8.25 8.07 4.16
N LEU A 105 -7.86 7.05 3.40
CA LEU A 105 -7.83 5.67 3.86
C LEU A 105 -6.41 5.28 4.22
N LEU A 106 -6.28 4.66 5.39
CA LEU A 106 -5.03 4.10 5.89
C LEU A 106 -5.20 2.58 5.97
N ALA A 107 -4.45 1.85 5.16
CA ALA A 107 -4.43 0.39 5.13
C ALA A 107 -3.14 -0.10 5.78
N PHE A 108 -3.24 -0.74 6.94
CA PHE A 108 -2.12 -1.30 7.67
C PHE A 108 -2.00 -2.80 7.44
N ALA A 109 -0.78 -3.30 7.55
CA ALA A 109 -0.47 -4.73 7.59
C ALA A 109 0.77 -4.99 8.45
N GLU A 110 0.92 -6.22 8.92
CA GLU A 110 2.22 -6.75 9.32
C GLU A 110 3.04 -7.04 8.05
N GLY A 111 4.21 -6.41 7.92
CA GLY A 111 5.23 -6.81 6.96
C GLY A 111 6.16 -7.81 7.64
N ARG A 112 6.07 -9.09 7.27
CA ARG A 112 6.86 -10.16 7.90
C ARG A 112 8.07 -10.46 7.04
N ALA A 113 9.27 -10.28 7.59
CA ALA A 113 10.51 -10.51 6.85
C ALA A 113 10.63 -11.97 6.38
N ASP A 114 10.32 -12.94 7.25
CA ASP A 114 10.44 -14.36 6.97
C ASP A 114 9.39 -14.86 5.93
N PRO A 115 9.81 -15.44 4.79
CA PRO A 115 8.92 -16.06 3.79
C PRO A 115 8.06 -17.22 4.31
N ALA A 116 8.46 -17.86 5.41
CA ALA A 116 7.63 -18.85 6.11
C ALA A 116 6.38 -18.21 6.74
N CYS A 117 6.34 -16.89 6.82
CA CYS A 117 5.19 -16.10 7.25
C CYS A 117 4.77 -16.40 8.69
N GLY A 118 5.73 -16.70 9.56
CA GLY A 118 5.49 -17.02 10.97
C GLY A 118 4.89 -15.86 11.77
N ASP A 119 4.08 -16.15 12.78
CA ASP A 119 3.49 -15.13 13.67
C ASP A 119 4.51 -14.43 14.57
N ARG A 120 5.78 -14.87 14.51
CA ARG A 120 6.90 -14.27 15.20
C ARG A 120 8.08 -14.17 14.25
N GLY A 121 8.70 -13.01 14.25
CA GLY A 121 9.88 -12.71 13.46
C GLY A 121 10.21 -11.24 13.60
N ASP A 122 11.17 -10.81 12.80
CA ASP A 122 11.34 -9.40 12.47
C ASP A 122 10.13 -8.98 11.62
N ASN A 123 9.15 -8.41 12.31
CA ASN A 123 7.87 -8.04 11.72
C ASN A 123 7.69 -6.54 11.93
N ASP A 124 7.55 -5.83 10.82
CA ASP A 124 7.21 -4.42 10.79
C ASP A 124 5.69 -4.24 10.82
N LEU A 125 5.25 -3.06 11.27
CA LEU A 125 3.95 -2.54 10.88
C LEU A 125 4.15 -1.59 9.72
N VAL A 126 3.44 -1.88 8.63
CA VAL A 126 3.48 -1.10 7.41
C VAL A 126 2.12 -0.51 7.10
N GLU A 127 2.12 0.56 6.30
CA GLU A 127 0.94 1.29 5.87
C GLU A 127 1.01 1.59 4.38
N ARG A 128 -0.16 1.55 3.74
CA ARG A 128 -0.43 2.29 2.50
C ARG A 128 -1.53 3.29 2.77
N ARG A 129 -1.43 4.44 2.12
CA ARG A 129 -2.38 5.55 2.26
C ARG A 129 -3.01 5.91 0.93
N SER A 130 -4.31 6.17 0.94
CA SER A 130 -5.09 6.69 -0.19
C SER A 130 -5.78 7.98 0.22
N THR A 131 -5.88 8.96 -0.69
CA THR A 131 -6.64 10.20 -0.47
C THR A 131 -7.91 10.29 -1.31
N ASP A 132 -8.22 9.24 -2.08
CA ASP A 132 -9.30 9.20 -3.08
C ASP A 132 -10.25 8.00 -2.91
N ASP A 133 -10.53 7.63 -1.66
CA ASP A 133 -11.36 6.48 -1.26
C ASP A 133 -10.90 5.14 -1.89
N GLY A 134 -9.58 4.95 -1.96
CA GLY A 134 -8.93 3.70 -2.33
C GLY A 134 -8.88 3.41 -3.82
N ARG A 135 -9.01 4.43 -4.68
CA ARG A 135 -8.82 4.26 -6.14
C ARG A 135 -7.35 4.14 -6.46
N THR A 136 -6.53 4.97 -5.81
CA THR A 136 -5.07 4.94 -5.84
C THR A 136 -4.53 4.72 -4.43
N TRP A 137 -3.32 4.18 -4.35
CA TRP A 137 -2.64 3.91 -3.09
C TRP A 137 -1.17 4.28 -3.20
N GLY A 138 -0.67 4.99 -2.20
CA GLY A 138 0.75 5.29 -2.08
C GLY A 138 1.61 4.06 -1.84
N PRO A 139 2.93 4.20 -1.96
CA PRO A 139 3.86 3.11 -1.67
C PRO A 139 3.75 2.66 -0.21
N ILE A 140 4.25 1.45 0.04
CA ILE A 140 4.37 0.91 1.40
C ILE A 140 5.30 1.81 2.23
N ARG A 141 4.87 2.16 3.45
CA ARG A 141 5.66 2.90 4.45
C ARG A 141 5.74 2.11 5.73
N VAL A 142 6.91 2.08 6.36
CA VAL A 142 7.07 1.49 7.70
C VAL A 142 6.57 2.49 8.75
N VAL A 143 5.59 2.08 9.54
CA VAL A 143 5.05 2.84 10.68
C VAL A 143 5.80 2.50 11.96
N ALA A 144 6.12 1.22 12.15
CA ALA A 144 6.88 0.73 13.28
C ALA A 144 7.84 -0.36 12.81
N SER A 145 9.14 -0.14 13.00
CA SER A 145 10.16 -1.13 12.67
C SER A 145 10.22 -2.27 13.69
N GLY A 146 10.45 -3.47 13.19
CA GLY A 146 10.76 -4.70 13.89
C GLY A 146 12.24 -4.80 14.22
N ASP A 147 13.14 -4.15 13.48
CA ASP A 147 14.60 -4.25 13.72
C ASP A 147 15.08 -3.46 14.96
N THR A 148 14.28 -2.49 15.40
CA THR A 148 14.64 -1.57 16.47
C THR A 148 13.64 -1.72 17.60
N ALA A 149 13.99 -2.54 18.60
CA ALA A 149 13.32 -2.48 19.88
C ALA A 149 13.30 -1.02 20.37
N PRO A 150 12.12 -0.46 20.74
CA PRO A 150 12.11 0.81 21.45
C PRO A 150 13.01 0.68 22.68
N ASP A 151 13.54 1.78 23.20
CA ASP A 151 14.06 1.77 24.56
C ASP A 151 12.95 1.20 25.45
N ALA A 152 13.15 0.01 26.01
CA ALA A 152 12.03 -0.88 26.34
C ALA A 152 10.99 -0.34 27.36
N TYR A 153 11.13 0.89 27.86
CA TYR A 153 10.24 1.54 28.83
C TYR A 153 10.10 3.07 28.69
N GLY A 154 10.61 3.72 27.62
CA GLY A 154 10.48 5.17 27.41
C GLY A 154 11.09 6.09 28.48
N THR A 155 11.59 5.59 29.62
CA THR A 155 12.26 6.36 30.69
C THR A 155 13.17 5.53 31.63
N GLY A 156 13.41 4.23 31.37
CA GLY A 156 14.08 3.33 32.33
C GLY A 156 15.14 2.40 31.73
N PRO A 157 16.04 1.81 32.56
CA PRO A 157 17.02 0.85 32.08
C PRO A 157 16.33 -0.37 31.50
N VAL A 158 16.79 -0.75 30.31
CA VAL A 158 16.37 -1.96 29.59
C VAL A 158 16.41 -3.17 30.54
N PRO A 159 15.34 -4.00 30.63
CA PRO A 159 15.36 -5.22 31.42
C PRO A 159 16.60 -6.07 31.09
N PRO A 160 17.20 -6.78 32.07
CA PRO A 160 18.35 -7.64 31.81
C PRO A 160 18.02 -8.66 30.71
N GLY A 161 18.66 -8.54 29.54
CA GLY A 161 18.50 -9.49 28.42
C GLY A 161 18.03 -8.91 27.08
N ILE A 162 17.72 -7.61 26.99
CA ILE A 162 17.46 -6.93 25.72
C ILE A 162 18.63 -5.99 25.41
N GLN A 163 19.22 -6.09 24.23
CA GLN A 163 20.04 -5.02 23.68
C GLN A 163 19.15 -4.09 22.86
N ALA A 164 19.32 -2.77 23.01
CA ALA A 164 18.78 -1.82 22.05
C ALA A 164 19.21 -2.24 20.63
N GLY A 165 18.26 -2.24 19.68
CA GLY A 165 18.48 -2.76 18.32
C GLY A 165 18.35 -4.29 18.16
N SER A 166 17.71 -4.99 19.11
CA SER A 166 17.32 -6.40 18.88
C SER A 166 16.00 -6.47 18.11
N PRO A 167 15.83 -7.43 17.18
CA PRO A 167 14.57 -7.63 16.48
C PRO A 167 13.39 -7.92 17.42
N VAL A 168 12.27 -7.28 17.12
CA VAL A 168 10.97 -7.41 17.78
C VAL A 168 9.91 -7.76 16.73
N THR A 169 8.87 -8.43 17.20
CA THR A 169 7.67 -8.66 16.43
C THR A 169 6.72 -7.50 16.69
N ARG A 170 6.40 -6.69 15.68
CA ARG A 170 5.24 -5.79 15.70
C ARG A 170 4.05 -6.51 15.11
N SER A 171 2.89 -6.37 15.75
CA SER A 171 1.73 -7.19 15.37
C SER A 171 0.41 -6.59 15.83
N ASN A 172 -0.68 -7.04 15.20
CA ASN A 172 -2.07 -6.69 15.50
C ASN A 172 -2.36 -5.18 15.45
N PRO A 173 -2.23 -4.52 14.28
CA PRO A 173 -2.65 -3.13 14.12
C PRO A 173 -4.14 -2.98 14.39
N ALA A 174 -4.49 -1.96 15.18
CA ALA A 174 -5.85 -1.62 15.56
C ALA A 174 -6.05 -0.08 15.60
N PRO A 175 -6.10 0.59 14.43
CA PRO A 175 -6.31 2.03 14.35
C PRO A 175 -7.69 2.48 14.82
N VAL A 176 -7.77 3.68 15.40
CA VAL A 176 -9.01 4.41 15.68
C VAL A 176 -8.81 5.91 15.46
N VAL A 177 -9.84 6.58 14.93
CA VAL A 177 -9.77 7.99 14.57
C VAL A 177 -10.60 8.81 15.54
N ASP A 178 -10.00 9.87 16.08
CA ASP A 178 -10.75 10.92 16.76
C ASP A 178 -11.29 11.91 15.73
N LEU A 179 -12.59 11.85 15.44
CA LEU A 179 -13.26 12.71 14.49
C LEU A 179 -13.42 14.15 15.01
N LEU A 180 -13.19 14.41 16.30
CA LEU A 180 -13.26 15.75 16.88
C LEU A 180 -12.05 16.59 16.46
N ASN A 181 -10.84 16.06 16.57
CA ASN A 181 -9.59 16.78 16.24
C ASN A 181 -8.88 16.26 14.96
N GLY A 182 -9.19 15.07 14.48
CA GLY A 182 -8.58 14.44 13.30
C GLY A 182 -7.34 13.58 13.59
N ARG A 183 -7.00 13.37 14.86
CA ARG A 183 -5.89 12.50 15.26
C ARG A 183 -6.22 11.04 14.99
N VAL A 184 -5.23 10.28 14.54
CA VAL A 184 -5.32 8.82 14.37
C VAL A 184 -4.45 8.16 15.43
N TYR A 185 -5.03 7.26 16.21
CA TYR A 185 -4.29 6.41 17.14
C TYR A 185 -4.14 5.02 16.52
N LEU A 186 -2.90 4.54 16.38
CA LEU A 186 -2.62 3.16 15.99
C LEU A 186 -2.21 2.37 17.23
N LEU A 187 -3.14 1.59 17.75
CA LEU A 187 -2.82 0.62 18.79
C LEU A 187 -2.23 -0.62 18.13
N SER A 188 -1.23 -1.21 18.77
CA SER A 188 -0.59 -2.43 18.30
C SER A 188 0.00 -3.19 19.48
N THR A 189 0.69 -4.29 19.17
CA THR A 189 1.41 -5.06 20.18
C THR A 189 2.84 -5.34 19.76
N SER A 190 3.71 -5.54 20.75
CA SER A 190 5.09 -5.89 20.49
C SER A 190 5.66 -6.85 21.54
N ASN A 191 6.49 -7.77 21.06
CA ASN A 191 7.26 -8.72 21.86
C ASN A 191 8.62 -8.94 21.20
N PRO A 192 9.65 -9.37 21.93
CA PRO A 192 10.94 -9.70 21.31
C PRO A 192 10.81 -10.98 20.49
N VAL A 193 11.67 -11.17 19.48
CA VAL A 193 11.71 -12.43 18.71
C VAL A 193 12.14 -13.63 19.58
N ASN A 194 12.90 -13.38 20.65
CA ASN A 194 13.47 -14.43 21.52
C ASN A 194 12.63 -14.78 22.76
N ASN A 195 11.46 -14.19 22.96
CA ASN A 195 10.60 -14.37 24.15
C ASN A 195 11.17 -13.93 25.49
N SER A 196 12.16 -13.03 25.48
CA SER A 196 12.74 -12.51 26.73
C SER A 196 11.75 -11.73 27.60
N TYR A 197 10.66 -11.21 27.05
CA TYR A 197 9.57 -10.56 27.77
C TYR A 197 8.22 -10.75 27.07
N PRO A 198 7.09 -10.47 27.77
CA PRO A 198 5.77 -10.70 27.23
C PRO A 198 5.39 -9.82 26.04
N ARG A 199 4.29 -10.17 25.38
CA ARG A 199 3.67 -9.35 24.33
C ARG A 199 2.82 -8.26 24.97
N LEU A 200 3.20 -7.01 24.78
CA LEU A 200 2.61 -5.83 25.43
C LEU A 200 1.91 -4.91 24.42
N PRO A 201 0.89 -4.14 24.84
CA PRO A 201 0.22 -3.16 24.00
C PRO A 201 0.97 -1.83 23.90
N TRP A 202 0.96 -1.23 22.71
CA TRP A 202 1.62 0.04 22.39
C TRP A 202 0.67 0.94 21.60
N VAL A 203 0.91 2.25 21.62
CA VAL A 203 0.20 3.23 20.82
C VAL A 203 1.18 4.14 20.06
N GLN A 204 0.84 4.44 18.81
CA GLN A 204 1.41 5.53 18.03
C GLN A 204 0.30 6.47 17.59
N GLU A 205 0.66 7.71 17.30
CA GLU A 205 -0.29 8.74 16.92
C GLU A 205 0.14 9.45 15.66
N SER A 206 -0.83 9.74 14.78
CA SER A 206 -0.67 10.66 13.66
C SER A 206 -1.56 11.89 13.86
N THR A 207 -0.96 13.07 13.73
CA THR A 207 -1.66 14.37 13.75
C THR A 207 -1.75 15.01 12.37
N ASP A 208 -1.24 14.34 11.35
CA ASP A 208 -1.08 14.84 9.98
C ASP A 208 -1.71 13.89 8.96
N ASP A 209 -2.82 13.27 9.35
CA ASP A 209 -3.68 12.47 8.46
C ASP A 209 -3.02 11.17 7.94
N GLY A 210 -2.17 10.54 8.76
CA GLY A 210 -1.45 9.29 8.42
C GLY A 210 -0.23 9.52 7.55
N VAL A 211 0.36 10.72 7.56
CA VAL A 211 1.60 11.01 6.83
C VAL A 211 2.82 10.65 7.65
N SER A 212 2.81 11.00 8.95
CA SER A 212 3.84 10.62 9.91
C SER A 212 3.22 10.12 11.21
N TRP A 213 4.05 9.38 11.98
CA TRP A 213 3.65 8.73 13.21
C TRP A 213 4.63 9.06 14.33
N SER A 214 4.09 9.25 15.54
CA SER A 214 4.91 9.36 16.75
C SER A 214 5.70 8.08 16.99
N PRO A 215 6.78 8.13 17.79
CA PRO A 215 7.38 6.92 18.36
C PRO A 215 6.34 6.11 19.16
N PRO A 216 6.47 4.76 19.21
CA PRO A 216 5.56 3.91 19.96
C PRO A 216 5.70 4.12 21.47
N THR A 217 4.58 4.32 22.15
CA THR A 217 4.50 4.47 23.61
C THR A 217 3.81 3.25 24.22
N LEU A 218 4.39 2.70 25.29
CA LEU A 218 3.84 1.55 26.01
C LEU A 218 2.51 1.94 26.68
N LEU A 219 1.48 1.11 26.51
CA LEU A 219 0.22 1.25 27.24
C LEU A 219 0.27 0.39 28.51
N ASN A 220 0.26 1.04 29.67
CA ASN A 220 0.19 0.34 30.96
C ASN A 220 -1.25 -0.03 31.33
N VAL A 221 -1.85 -0.93 30.55
CA VAL A 221 -3.25 -1.36 30.67
C VAL A 221 -3.36 -2.89 30.71
N HIS A 222 -4.31 -3.40 31.49
CA HIS A 222 -4.61 -4.83 31.61
C HIS A 222 -6.13 -5.05 31.61
N LEU A 223 -6.57 -6.09 30.91
CA LEU A 223 -7.92 -6.65 30.99
C LEU A 223 -8.06 -7.56 32.21
N ASP A 224 -6.99 -8.28 32.59
CA ASP A 224 -6.95 -9.00 33.88
C ASP A 224 -7.08 -7.97 35.02
N PRO A 225 -8.09 -8.08 35.91
CA PRO A 225 -8.20 -7.22 37.07
C PRO A 225 -7.12 -7.45 38.14
N ASN A 226 -6.38 -8.56 38.09
CA ASN A 226 -5.33 -8.94 39.04
C ASN A 226 -4.04 -9.41 38.34
N PRO A 227 -3.40 -8.57 37.51
CA PRO A 227 -2.23 -8.98 36.74
C PRO A 227 -1.06 -9.34 37.68
N PRO A 228 -0.27 -10.38 37.36
CA PRO A 228 0.86 -10.83 38.16
C PRO A 228 1.97 -9.79 38.18
N ALA A 229 2.79 -9.86 39.24
CA ALA A 229 3.99 -9.02 39.36
C ALA A 229 5.01 -9.40 38.26
N GLY A 230 4.96 -8.69 37.13
CA GLY A 230 5.71 -9.01 35.92
C GLY A 230 4.95 -8.72 34.62
N GLY A 231 3.64 -8.45 34.71
CA GLY A 231 2.76 -8.19 33.57
C GLY A 231 2.19 -9.47 32.95
N SER A 232 1.23 -9.28 32.04
CA SER A 232 0.59 -10.33 31.25
C SER A 232 1.59 -11.25 30.57
N ASN A 233 1.21 -12.49 30.25
CA ASN A 233 2.01 -13.34 29.37
C ASN A 233 1.78 -13.03 27.88
N TRP A 234 0.59 -12.54 27.51
CA TRP A 234 0.23 -12.28 26.11
C TRP A 234 -0.92 -11.28 25.96
N PHE A 235 -0.67 -10.16 25.28
CA PHE A 235 -1.69 -9.17 24.94
C PHE A 235 -1.88 -9.06 23.42
N ALA A 236 -3.09 -8.71 23.00
CA ALA A 236 -3.43 -8.44 21.60
C ALA A 236 -4.54 -7.38 21.46
N THR A 237 -4.29 -6.38 20.63
CA THR A 237 -5.24 -5.33 20.23
C THR A 237 -6.00 -5.74 18.97
N GLY A 238 -7.29 -5.42 18.87
CA GLY A 238 -8.16 -5.84 17.76
C GLY A 238 -7.92 -7.31 17.39
N PRO A 239 -7.40 -7.61 16.17
CA PRO A 239 -6.99 -6.66 15.12
C PRO A 239 -8.15 -6.24 14.21
N GLY A 240 -7.97 -5.15 13.47
CA GLY A 240 -9.02 -4.48 12.67
C GLY A 240 -9.06 -2.99 13.00
N HIS A 241 -10.23 -2.38 13.13
CA HIS A 241 -10.37 -0.98 13.54
C HIS A 241 -11.10 -0.82 14.88
N GLY A 242 -10.90 0.34 15.53
CA GLY A 242 -11.73 0.82 16.63
C GLY A 242 -12.80 1.81 16.17
N VAL A 243 -13.65 2.26 17.10
CA VAL A 243 -14.76 3.17 16.84
C VAL A 243 -14.73 4.38 17.78
N GLN A 244 -15.17 5.54 17.30
CA GLN A 244 -15.52 6.67 18.15
C GLN A 244 -17.03 6.69 18.38
N LEU A 245 -17.46 6.69 19.64
CA LEU A 245 -18.88 6.75 19.99
C LEU A 245 -19.47 8.11 19.61
N THR A 246 -20.62 8.09 18.94
CA THR A 246 -21.34 9.30 18.53
C THR A 246 -22.48 9.65 19.48
N GLY A 247 -22.99 8.68 20.23
CA GLY A 247 -24.13 8.85 21.14
C GLY A 247 -23.90 8.35 22.57
N GLY A 248 -25.01 8.26 23.31
CA GLY A 248 -25.03 7.73 24.68
C GLY A 248 -24.43 8.66 25.74
N SER A 249 -23.92 8.06 26.81
CA SER A 249 -23.31 8.71 27.98
C SER A 249 -21.88 9.21 27.73
N HIS A 250 -21.22 8.70 26.69
CA HIS A 250 -19.81 8.94 26.38
C HIS A 250 -19.56 9.30 24.91
N PRO A 251 -20.23 10.31 24.33
CA PRO A 251 -19.95 10.75 22.97
C PRO A 251 -18.50 11.27 22.87
N GLY A 252 -17.81 10.90 21.79
CA GLY A 252 -16.40 11.21 21.55
C GLY A 252 -15.42 10.16 22.07
N ARG A 253 -15.86 9.23 22.94
CA ARG A 253 -14.99 8.15 23.44
C ARG A 253 -14.50 7.25 22.30
N LEU A 254 -13.21 6.98 22.28
CA LEU A 254 -12.60 6.00 21.39
C LEU A 254 -12.63 4.63 22.05
N VAL A 255 -12.94 3.58 21.29
CA VAL A 255 -13.04 2.20 21.77
C VAL A 255 -12.33 1.27 20.78
N VAL A 256 -11.43 0.41 21.28
CA VAL A 256 -10.64 -0.54 20.49
C VAL A 256 -10.73 -1.91 21.16
N GLY A 257 -11.18 -2.94 20.45
CA GLY A 257 -11.27 -4.30 21.01
C GLY A 257 -9.90 -4.83 21.44
N ALA A 258 -9.87 -5.71 22.45
CA ALA A 258 -8.63 -6.31 22.93
C ALA A 258 -8.88 -7.66 23.61
N HIS A 259 -7.82 -8.46 23.68
CA HIS A 259 -7.78 -9.65 24.52
C HIS A 259 -6.40 -9.85 25.15
N GLU A 260 -6.39 -10.58 26.25
CA GLU A 260 -5.22 -10.84 27.09
C GLU A 260 -5.27 -12.29 27.56
N LYS A 261 -4.11 -12.96 27.63
CA LYS A 261 -3.98 -14.27 28.27
C LYS A 261 -2.96 -14.20 29.38
N ASP A 262 -3.38 -14.63 30.55
CA ASP A 262 -2.54 -14.60 31.72
C ASP A 262 -2.82 -15.77 32.67
N GLY A 263 -1.78 -16.34 33.26
CA GLY A 263 -1.92 -17.44 34.23
C GLY A 263 -2.64 -18.72 33.72
N GLY A 264 -2.89 -18.84 32.41
CA GLY A 264 -3.72 -19.89 31.83
C GLY A 264 -5.21 -19.51 31.68
N GLU A 265 -5.57 -18.26 31.99
CA GLU A 265 -6.88 -17.66 31.79
C GLU A 265 -6.89 -16.74 30.56
N ALA A 266 -8.08 -16.50 30.01
CA ALA A 266 -8.31 -15.62 28.88
C ALA A 266 -9.25 -14.47 29.26
N PHE A 267 -8.86 -13.25 28.90
CA PHE A 267 -9.60 -12.03 29.12
C PHE A 267 -9.91 -11.37 27.79
N ALA A 268 -11.17 -10.98 27.58
CA ALA A 268 -11.62 -10.30 26.37
C ALA A 268 -12.42 -9.06 26.73
N GLY A 269 -12.33 -8.02 25.90
CA GLY A 269 -13.02 -6.77 26.12
C GLY A 269 -12.55 -5.68 25.16
N TYR A 270 -12.34 -4.48 25.68
CA TYR A 270 -11.85 -3.35 24.89
C TYR A 270 -11.00 -2.39 25.73
N LEU A 271 -10.15 -1.64 25.03
CA LEU A 271 -9.50 -0.44 25.50
C LEU A 271 -10.34 0.78 25.12
N TYR A 272 -10.30 1.83 25.93
CA TYR A 272 -10.99 3.08 25.62
C TYR A 272 -10.20 4.31 26.07
N LEU A 273 -10.46 5.43 25.39
CA LEU A 273 -9.91 6.75 25.67
C LEU A 273 -11.04 7.77 25.60
N ASP A 274 -11.13 8.66 26.58
CA ASP A 274 -12.00 9.85 26.51
C ASP A 274 -11.16 11.05 26.09
N PRO A 275 -11.17 11.48 24.82
CA PRO A 275 -10.36 12.60 24.37
C PRO A 275 -10.71 13.89 25.14
N ASN A 276 -9.70 14.66 25.49
CA ASN A 276 -9.85 15.94 26.17
C ASN A 276 -9.03 17.03 25.47
N ALA A 277 -9.38 18.29 25.69
CA ALA A 277 -8.81 19.41 24.94
C ALA A 277 -7.31 19.69 25.25
N ASP A 278 -6.79 19.13 26.34
CA ASP A 278 -5.39 19.29 26.76
C ASP A 278 -4.52 18.06 26.45
N ASP A 279 -5.05 17.06 25.73
CA ASP A 279 -4.38 15.82 25.35
C ASP A 279 -3.75 15.07 26.57
N THR A 280 -4.36 15.19 27.74
CA THR A 280 -3.92 14.49 28.98
C THR A 280 -4.66 13.18 29.24
N ALA A 281 -5.61 12.82 28.37
CA ALA A 281 -6.40 11.61 28.49
C ALA A 281 -5.53 10.35 28.46
N THR A 282 -5.92 9.33 29.23
CA THR A 282 -5.20 8.05 29.32
C THR A 282 -6.05 6.88 28.89
N TRP A 283 -5.46 5.94 28.15
CA TRP A 283 -6.11 4.69 27.81
C TRP A 283 -6.45 3.87 29.06
N SER A 284 -7.64 3.30 29.06
CA SER A 284 -8.17 2.44 30.12
C SER A 284 -8.74 1.16 29.52
N ALA A 285 -8.94 0.13 30.34
CA ALA A 285 -9.42 -1.19 29.89
C ALA A 285 -10.78 -1.55 30.51
N ALA A 286 -11.58 -2.29 29.76
CA ALA A 286 -12.86 -2.86 30.14
C ALA A 286 -12.89 -4.33 29.77
N HIS A 287 -13.19 -5.23 30.71
CA HIS A 287 -13.22 -6.68 30.49
C HIS A 287 -14.62 -7.27 30.64
N ALA A 288 -14.80 -8.45 30.04
CA ALA A 288 -16.03 -9.22 30.10
C ALA A 288 -16.23 -10.01 31.39
N VAL A 289 -17.49 -10.13 31.81
CA VAL A 289 -17.91 -11.15 32.79
C VAL A 289 -17.57 -12.53 32.20
N ASP A 290 -16.83 -13.35 32.93
CA ASP A 290 -16.57 -14.76 32.60
C ASP A 290 -16.02 -15.01 31.19
N SER A 291 -15.01 -14.24 30.77
CA SER A 291 -14.24 -14.50 29.53
C SER A 291 -13.47 -15.83 29.54
N HIS A 292 -13.37 -16.48 30.71
CA HIS A 292 -12.72 -17.78 30.88
C HIS A 292 -13.32 -18.58 32.04
N THR A 293 -14.44 -19.27 31.79
CA THR A 293 -14.86 -20.35 32.68
C THR A 293 -15.21 -21.60 31.86
N SER A 294 -14.92 -22.78 32.40
CA SER A 294 -15.39 -24.07 31.86
C SER A 294 -16.92 -24.16 31.76
N THR A 295 -17.64 -23.19 32.34
CA THR A 295 -19.09 -23.01 32.25
C THR A 295 -19.57 -22.26 31.01
N SER A 296 -18.78 -21.37 30.39
CA SER A 296 -19.17 -20.69 29.14
C SER A 296 -18.86 -21.54 27.90
N GLY A 297 -17.74 -22.27 27.91
CA GLY A 297 -17.33 -23.15 26.82
C GLY A 297 -16.77 -22.44 25.57
N TYR A 298 -16.46 -21.14 25.67
CA TYR A 298 -15.91 -20.31 24.58
C TYR A 298 -14.64 -19.59 25.02
N TYR A 299 -13.73 -19.32 24.08
CA TYR A 299 -12.49 -18.56 24.29
C TYR A 299 -12.47 -17.34 23.39
N PRO A 300 -13.11 -16.22 23.81
CA PRO A 300 -13.20 -15.03 22.99
C PRO A 300 -11.83 -14.38 22.81
N SER A 301 -11.45 -14.11 21.56
CA SER A 301 -10.26 -13.34 21.22
C SER A 301 -10.48 -12.52 19.95
N GLU A 302 -9.45 -11.77 19.53
CA GLU A 302 -9.46 -10.99 18.28
C GLU A 302 -10.74 -10.14 18.12
N VAL A 303 -11.03 -9.32 19.14
CA VAL A 303 -12.30 -8.62 19.30
C VAL A 303 -12.39 -7.43 18.34
N SER A 304 -13.39 -7.44 17.46
CA SER A 304 -13.77 -6.30 16.61
C SER A 304 -14.96 -5.57 17.24
N VAL A 305 -14.97 -4.24 17.16
CA VAL A 305 -15.96 -3.38 17.84
C VAL A 305 -16.64 -2.42 16.87
N THR A 306 -17.91 -2.13 17.12
CA THR A 306 -18.61 -1.04 16.43
C THR A 306 -19.70 -0.44 17.32
N GLU A 307 -20.12 0.79 17.03
CA GLU A 307 -21.22 1.45 17.75
C GLU A 307 -22.57 0.95 17.21
N VAL A 308 -23.47 0.59 18.12
CA VAL A 308 -24.88 0.27 17.82
C VAL A 308 -25.82 1.09 18.70
N GLY A 309 -27.08 1.22 18.28
CA GLY A 309 -28.07 2.02 18.98
C GLY A 309 -27.61 3.48 19.15
N ASN A 310 -27.70 3.98 20.38
CA ASN A 310 -27.27 5.33 20.77
C ASN A 310 -26.13 5.22 21.80
N GLY A 311 -24.88 5.02 21.35
CA GLY A 311 -23.70 4.91 22.23
C GLY A 311 -23.39 3.54 22.81
N GLN A 312 -24.01 2.45 22.33
CA GLN A 312 -23.73 1.09 22.80
C GLN A 312 -22.59 0.49 21.99
N VAL A 313 -21.74 -0.33 22.62
CA VAL A 313 -20.64 -1.02 21.91
C VAL A 313 -21.06 -2.46 21.60
N TYR A 314 -21.06 -2.83 20.32
CA TYR A 314 -21.12 -4.21 19.88
C TYR A 314 -19.72 -4.77 19.72
N ALA A 315 -19.36 -5.78 20.52
CA ALA A 315 -18.08 -6.47 20.47
C ALA A 315 -18.27 -7.88 19.91
N ALA A 316 -17.71 -8.16 18.73
CA ALA A 316 -17.72 -9.46 18.10
C ALA A 316 -16.33 -10.10 18.19
N ALA A 317 -16.26 -11.32 18.71
CA ALA A 317 -15.01 -12.02 18.95
C ALA A 317 -14.92 -13.31 18.13
N ARG A 318 -13.67 -13.65 17.76
CA ARG A 318 -13.28 -14.99 17.39
C ARG A 318 -13.47 -15.91 18.60
N ASP A 319 -13.88 -17.15 18.36
CA ASP A 319 -13.80 -18.23 19.34
C ASP A 319 -12.59 -19.11 19.02
N GLU A 320 -11.57 -19.10 19.86
CA GLU A 320 -10.28 -19.76 19.57
C GLU A 320 -10.38 -21.29 19.52
N ASP A 321 -11.18 -21.89 20.38
CA ASP A 321 -11.33 -23.35 20.48
C ASP A 321 -12.16 -23.94 19.34
N GLY A 322 -12.89 -23.10 18.59
CA GLY A 322 -13.70 -23.51 17.45
C GLY A 322 -14.93 -24.36 17.81
N GLY A 323 -15.22 -24.52 19.10
CA GLY A 323 -16.38 -25.22 19.67
C GLY A 323 -16.47 -26.73 19.40
N ALA A 324 -16.72 -27.53 20.44
CA ALA A 324 -17.09 -28.94 20.32
C ALA A 324 -18.45 -29.18 19.61
N THR A 325 -19.20 -28.13 19.28
CA THR A 325 -20.59 -28.16 18.81
C THR A 325 -20.82 -27.65 17.38
N GLY A 326 -19.77 -27.26 16.66
CA GLY A 326 -19.89 -26.59 15.36
C GLY A 326 -19.68 -25.08 15.48
N ALA A 327 -18.92 -24.52 14.54
CA ALA A 327 -18.27 -23.22 14.62
C ALA A 327 -19.26 -22.05 14.75
N HIS A 328 -19.19 -21.29 15.85
CA HIS A 328 -19.92 -20.04 16.04
C HIS A 328 -18.98 -18.96 16.56
N ARG A 329 -19.13 -17.73 16.06
CA ARG A 329 -18.55 -16.54 16.68
C ARG A 329 -19.36 -16.17 17.93
N VAL A 330 -18.72 -15.47 18.86
CA VAL A 330 -19.38 -14.99 20.07
C VAL A 330 -19.40 -13.46 20.09
N ALA A 331 -20.42 -12.88 20.71
CA ALA A 331 -20.57 -11.43 20.80
C ALA A 331 -21.08 -10.98 22.16
N ALA A 332 -20.80 -9.73 22.50
CA ALA A 332 -21.36 -9.01 23.63
C ALA A 332 -21.82 -7.62 23.19
N THR A 333 -22.98 -7.17 23.69
CA THR A 333 -23.44 -5.78 23.51
C THR A 333 -23.37 -5.07 24.84
N VAL A 334 -22.61 -3.97 24.89
CA VAL A 334 -22.34 -3.17 26.08
C VAL A 334 -23.34 -2.02 26.12
N PRO A 335 -24.34 -2.04 27.03
CA PRO A 335 -25.43 -1.07 27.00
C PRO A 335 -25.02 0.35 27.39
N ASP A 336 -24.02 0.45 28.27
CA ASP A 336 -23.44 1.71 28.73
C ASP A 336 -21.94 1.48 28.96
N PRO A 337 -21.06 1.94 28.05
CA PRO A 337 -19.63 1.71 28.17
C PRO A 337 -19.04 2.65 29.23
N VAL A 338 -19.34 2.44 30.52
CA VAL A 338 -18.87 3.29 31.64
C VAL A 338 -17.46 2.91 32.12
N GLY A 339 -16.69 3.95 32.48
CA GLY A 339 -15.23 3.86 32.67
C GLY A 339 -14.69 3.46 34.06
N THR A 340 -15.46 2.83 34.95
CA THR A 340 -14.93 2.41 36.28
C THR A 340 -15.61 1.18 36.91
N ALA A 341 -16.57 0.55 36.22
CA ALA A 341 -17.28 -0.62 36.75
C ALA A 341 -16.54 -1.93 36.40
N VAL A 342 -16.38 -2.83 37.38
CA VAL A 342 -15.84 -4.19 37.18
C VAL A 342 -16.96 -5.21 37.44
N PRO A 343 -17.35 -6.05 36.45
CA PRO A 343 -17.04 -6.02 35.01
C PRO A 343 -17.96 -5.04 34.25
N SER A 344 -17.47 -4.38 33.20
CA SER A 344 -18.28 -3.44 32.37
C SER A 344 -18.71 -4.02 31.02
N VAL A 345 -18.17 -5.17 30.60
CA VAL A 345 -18.61 -5.90 29.40
C VAL A 345 -19.41 -7.13 29.83
N PRO A 346 -20.63 -7.36 29.31
CA PRO A 346 -21.36 -8.60 29.57
C PRO A 346 -20.62 -9.84 29.05
N ALA A 347 -21.01 -11.03 29.51
CA ALA A 347 -20.45 -12.27 28.98
C ALA A 347 -20.68 -12.40 27.47
N PHE A 348 -19.65 -12.87 26.76
CA PHE A 348 -19.76 -13.21 25.35
C PHE A 348 -20.68 -14.43 25.18
N VAL A 349 -21.67 -14.31 24.30
CA VAL A 349 -22.63 -15.38 24.00
C VAL A 349 -22.56 -15.75 22.53
N PRO A 350 -22.95 -16.98 22.15
CA PRO A 350 -23.05 -17.37 20.74
C PRO A 350 -23.93 -16.40 19.97
N ASP A 351 -23.37 -15.83 18.92
CA ASP A 351 -24.16 -15.16 17.90
C ASP A 351 -24.46 -16.20 16.82
N ALA A 352 -25.68 -16.23 16.29
CA ALA A 352 -26.15 -17.22 15.31
C ALA A 352 -25.54 -16.97 13.92
N LEU A 353 -24.24 -16.69 13.89
CA LEU A 353 -23.42 -16.35 12.76
C LEU A 353 -23.01 -17.63 12.01
N PRO A 354 -23.23 -17.70 10.69
CA PRO A 354 -22.89 -18.86 9.86
C PRO A 354 -21.43 -18.86 9.35
N SER A 355 -20.54 -18.05 9.94
CA SER A 355 -19.11 -17.96 9.57
C SER A 355 -18.25 -18.83 10.50
N PRO A 356 -17.09 -19.34 10.04
CA PRO A 356 -16.17 -20.08 10.89
C PRO A 356 -15.73 -19.24 12.09
N GLY A 357 -15.92 -19.77 13.30
CA GLY A 357 -15.64 -19.08 14.56
C GLY A 357 -14.16 -18.84 14.85
N ASN A 358 -13.24 -19.63 14.29
CA ASN A 358 -11.82 -19.63 14.63
C ASN A 358 -10.94 -18.75 13.70
N ILE A 359 -11.42 -17.57 13.32
CA ILE A 359 -10.69 -16.57 12.52
C ILE A 359 -11.13 -15.17 12.92
N GLN A 360 -10.22 -14.18 12.84
CA GLN A 360 -10.59 -12.78 12.93
C GLN A 360 -11.65 -12.41 11.89
N GLY A 361 -12.48 -11.43 12.20
CA GLY A 361 -13.38 -10.78 11.26
C GLY A 361 -13.70 -9.37 11.75
N SER A 362 -14.19 -8.52 10.86
CA SER A 362 -14.44 -7.12 11.15
C SER A 362 -15.92 -6.79 11.14
N VAL A 363 -16.39 -6.03 12.14
CA VAL A 363 -17.75 -5.51 12.19
C VAL A 363 -17.80 -4.01 11.90
N LEU A 364 -18.83 -3.57 11.18
CA LEU A 364 -19.05 -2.16 10.85
C LEU A 364 -20.55 -1.85 10.85
N THR A 365 -20.97 -0.83 11.61
CA THR A 365 -22.33 -0.30 11.54
C THR A 365 -22.45 0.74 10.43
N VAL A 366 -23.35 0.50 9.48
CA VAL A 366 -23.81 1.45 8.47
C VAL A 366 -25.09 2.13 9.01
N GLN A 367 -24.97 3.39 9.41
CA GLN A 367 -26.10 4.18 9.90
C GLN A 367 -27.02 4.57 8.74
N LYS A 368 -28.32 4.26 8.81
CA LYS A 368 -29.31 4.69 7.81
C LYS A 368 -29.98 6.01 8.20
N THR A 369 -30.21 6.83 7.19
CA THR A 369 -30.95 8.10 7.25
C THR A 369 -32.43 7.95 6.87
N ASP A 370 -32.95 6.72 6.70
CA ASP A 370 -34.36 6.52 6.39
C ASP A 370 -35.29 6.89 7.56
N ALA A 371 -36.58 7.07 7.26
CA ALA A 371 -37.60 7.51 8.23
C ALA A 371 -37.80 6.55 9.42
N THR A 372 -37.21 5.35 9.39
CA THR A 372 -37.26 4.34 10.46
C THR A 372 -35.96 4.25 11.27
N HIS A 373 -34.88 4.92 10.83
CA HIS A 373 -33.56 4.95 11.47
C HIS A 373 -32.98 3.56 11.83
N GLN A 374 -33.27 2.53 11.02
CA GLN A 374 -32.77 1.17 11.28
C GLN A 374 -31.29 1.03 10.88
N GLN A 375 -30.43 0.67 11.83
CA GLN A 375 -29.01 0.40 11.59
C GLN A 375 -28.81 -0.92 10.83
N GLU A 376 -27.82 -0.95 9.94
CA GLU A 376 -27.34 -2.18 9.30
C GLU A 376 -25.94 -2.50 9.82
N LEU A 377 -25.80 -3.66 10.45
CA LEU A 377 -24.53 -4.18 10.94
C LEU A 377 -23.94 -5.12 9.89
N LEU A 378 -22.70 -4.86 9.49
CA LEU A 378 -21.93 -5.69 8.57
C LEU A 378 -20.88 -6.50 9.32
N LEU A 379 -20.56 -7.68 8.77
CA LEU A 379 -19.41 -8.50 9.17
C LEU A 379 -18.66 -8.96 7.91
N SER A 380 -17.35 -8.76 7.86
CA SER A 380 -16.48 -9.41 6.88
C SER A 380 -15.78 -10.61 7.51
N ALA A 381 -15.97 -11.78 6.89
CA ALA A 381 -15.27 -13.01 7.28
C ALA A 381 -15.35 -14.07 6.17
N PRO A 382 -14.40 -15.02 6.11
CA PRO A 382 -14.54 -16.20 5.27
C PRO A 382 -15.85 -16.94 5.57
N LYS A 383 -16.45 -17.56 4.55
CA LYS A 383 -17.66 -18.37 4.69
C LYS A 383 -17.34 -19.85 4.87
N GLU A 384 -16.40 -20.38 4.10
CA GLU A 384 -16.23 -21.82 3.92
C GLU A 384 -15.00 -22.35 4.67
N VAL A 385 -15.10 -23.59 5.17
CA VAL A 385 -13.98 -24.37 5.70
C VAL A 385 -13.81 -25.63 4.87
N VAL A 386 -12.78 -25.67 4.05
CA VAL A 386 -12.44 -26.79 3.16
C VAL A 386 -11.38 -27.67 3.82
N THR A 387 -11.76 -28.89 4.22
CA THR A 387 -10.87 -29.82 4.94
C THR A 387 -10.03 -30.71 4.03
N SER A 388 -10.34 -30.80 2.74
CA SER A 388 -9.61 -31.64 1.78
C SER A 388 -9.48 -31.00 0.39
N PRO A 389 -8.27 -30.97 -0.21
CA PRO A 389 -7.00 -31.25 0.45
C PRO A 389 -6.71 -30.17 1.51
N PRO A 390 -6.09 -30.51 2.66
CA PRO A 390 -5.69 -29.52 3.66
C PRO A 390 -4.61 -28.59 3.09
N ASP A 391 -4.27 -27.53 3.81
CA ASP A 391 -3.16 -26.66 3.43
C ASP A 391 -1.79 -27.29 3.71
N LYS A 392 -0.71 -26.56 3.39
CA LYS A 392 0.68 -27.05 3.55
C LYS A 392 1.02 -27.43 5.00
N ALA A 393 0.33 -26.84 5.99
CA ALA A 393 0.50 -27.13 7.41
C ALA A 393 -0.49 -28.21 7.91
N GLY A 394 -1.28 -28.81 7.02
CA GLY A 394 -2.27 -29.83 7.37
C GLY A 394 -3.57 -29.27 7.95
N GLN A 395 -3.79 -27.95 7.89
CA GLN A 395 -4.97 -27.30 8.47
C GLN A 395 -6.12 -27.15 7.46
N PRO A 396 -7.38 -27.12 7.92
CA PRO A 396 -8.52 -26.79 7.07
C PRO A 396 -8.38 -25.40 6.45
N LYS A 397 -8.72 -25.31 5.17
CA LYS A 397 -8.62 -24.08 4.40
C LYS A 397 -9.85 -23.21 4.61
N LYS A 398 -9.65 -21.96 5.02
CA LYS A 398 -10.69 -20.93 4.96
C LYS A 398 -10.70 -20.32 3.56
N THR A 399 -11.88 -20.20 2.96
CA THR A 399 -12.06 -19.67 1.62
C THR A 399 -13.32 -18.79 1.54
N ASN A 400 -13.43 -18.07 0.42
CA ASN A 400 -14.60 -17.29 0.06
C ASN A 400 -14.90 -16.14 1.05
N MET A 401 -14.13 -15.05 0.94
CA MET A 401 -14.38 -13.83 1.72
C MET A 401 -15.81 -13.35 1.44
N THR A 402 -16.58 -13.14 2.50
CA THR A 402 -18.02 -12.90 2.43
C THR A 402 -18.42 -11.76 3.36
N ILE A 403 -19.33 -10.91 2.88
CA ILE A 403 -19.97 -9.87 3.69
C ILE A 403 -21.31 -10.37 4.19
N TRP A 404 -21.44 -10.48 5.51
CA TRP A 404 -22.68 -10.80 6.19
C TRP A 404 -23.34 -9.52 6.69
N ALA A 405 -24.67 -9.49 6.74
CA ALA A 405 -25.41 -8.31 7.16
C ALA A 405 -26.55 -8.67 8.11
N LYS A 406 -26.84 -7.76 9.04
CA LYS A 406 -27.94 -7.86 10.01
C LYS A 406 -28.64 -6.51 10.09
N CYS A 407 -29.97 -6.50 9.92
CA CYS A 407 -30.77 -5.27 10.04
C CYS A 407 -31.31 -5.16 11.49
N GLY A 408 -30.95 -4.11 12.22
CA GLY A 408 -31.36 -3.89 13.60
C GLY A 408 -31.06 -5.10 14.51
N THR A 409 -32.06 -5.57 15.26
CA THR A 409 -31.94 -6.76 16.13
C THR A 409 -32.32 -8.07 15.42
N GLY A 410 -32.42 -8.07 14.09
CA GLY A 410 -32.81 -9.23 13.29
C GLY A 410 -31.76 -10.33 13.25
N ALA A 411 -32.04 -11.41 12.50
CA ALA A 411 -31.06 -12.46 12.22
C ALA A 411 -30.03 -11.98 11.18
N TRP A 412 -28.86 -12.63 11.16
CA TRP A 412 -27.89 -12.46 10.08
C TRP A 412 -28.43 -13.04 8.77
N ASN A 413 -28.35 -12.24 7.71
CA ASN A 413 -28.74 -12.64 6.36
C ASN A 413 -27.64 -13.49 5.70
N ALA A 414 -28.02 -14.25 4.66
CA ALA A 414 -27.05 -14.95 3.82
C ALA A 414 -26.06 -13.94 3.23
N GLY A 415 -24.77 -14.13 3.50
CA GLY A 415 -23.75 -13.18 3.12
C GLY A 415 -23.46 -13.19 1.62
N THR A 416 -22.99 -12.04 1.12
CA THR A 416 -22.62 -11.82 -0.28
C THR A 416 -21.12 -12.08 -0.47
N PRO A 417 -20.75 -13.12 -1.26
CA PRO A 417 -19.36 -13.41 -1.61
C PRO A 417 -18.68 -12.25 -2.33
N ILE A 418 -17.42 -11.99 -2.00
CA ILE A 418 -16.56 -11.03 -2.70
C ILE A 418 -15.81 -11.72 -3.84
N SER A 419 -15.35 -12.95 -3.63
CA SER A 419 -14.70 -13.75 -4.67
C SER A 419 -15.75 -14.55 -5.46
N GLY A 420 -15.74 -14.43 -6.79
CA GLY A 420 -16.60 -15.23 -7.67
C GLY A 420 -16.27 -16.73 -7.69
N THR A 421 -15.20 -17.16 -7.01
CA THR A 421 -14.82 -18.57 -6.89
C THR A 421 -14.68 -18.98 -5.42
N VAL A 422 -15.21 -20.15 -5.09
CA VAL A 422 -15.16 -20.74 -3.74
C VAL A 422 -13.76 -21.25 -3.37
N ALA A 423 -12.87 -21.35 -4.36
CA ALA A 423 -11.51 -21.89 -4.20
C ALA A 423 -10.50 -20.86 -3.67
N ASP A 424 -10.81 -19.55 -3.76
CA ASP A 424 -9.90 -18.49 -3.33
C ASP A 424 -9.76 -18.48 -1.81
N ARG A 425 -8.53 -18.60 -1.31
CA ARG A 425 -8.23 -18.59 0.13
C ARG A 425 -8.61 -17.22 0.66
N ALA A 426 -9.16 -17.22 1.87
CA ALA A 426 -9.55 -16.01 2.54
C ALA A 426 -9.16 -16.11 4.01
N GLY A 427 -8.64 -15.01 4.56
CA GLY A 427 -8.19 -14.92 5.94
C GLY A 427 -8.82 -13.73 6.67
N TYR A 428 -7.95 -12.96 7.31
CA TYR A 428 -8.30 -11.77 8.08
C TYR A 428 -8.88 -10.69 7.16
N SER A 429 -9.68 -9.79 7.72
CA SER A 429 -10.29 -8.70 6.96
C SER A 429 -10.64 -7.51 7.83
N ASP A 430 -10.76 -6.35 7.20
CA ASP A 430 -11.25 -5.14 7.83
C ASP A 430 -12.16 -4.32 6.91
N LEU A 431 -13.12 -3.63 7.51
CA LEU A 431 -14.12 -2.81 6.80
C LEU A 431 -13.95 -1.33 7.17
N ALA A 432 -14.21 -0.44 6.21
CA ALA A 432 -14.34 0.99 6.47
C ALA A 432 -15.52 1.59 5.71
N LEU A 433 -16.24 2.52 6.35
CA LEU A 433 -17.23 3.34 5.68
C LEU A 433 -16.53 4.48 4.91
N LEU A 434 -16.77 4.56 3.60
CA LEU A 434 -16.17 5.53 2.69
C LEU A 434 -17.08 6.74 2.47
N ALA A 435 -16.65 7.69 1.62
CA ALA A 435 -17.52 8.74 1.12
C ALA A 435 -18.79 8.15 0.45
N ASP A 436 -19.87 8.93 0.44
CA ASP A 436 -21.15 8.58 -0.22
C ASP A 436 -21.75 7.22 0.23
N SER A 437 -21.38 6.74 1.43
CA SER A 437 -21.83 5.45 1.97
C SER A 437 -21.37 4.23 1.16
N GLU A 438 -20.29 4.35 0.38
CA GLU A 438 -19.55 3.17 -0.10
C GLU A 438 -18.85 2.47 1.06
N ILE A 439 -18.54 1.20 0.87
CA ILE A 439 -17.88 0.34 1.85
C ILE A 439 -16.56 -0.11 1.24
N GLY A 440 -15.47 0.11 1.95
CA GLY A 440 -14.16 -0.43 1.64
C GLY A 440 -13.95 -1.73 2.40
N LEU A 441 -13.36 -2.72 1.74
CA LEU A 441 -12.95 -4.00 2.31
C LEU A 441 -11.48 -4.24 2.02
N LEU A 442 -10.69 -4.44 3.06
CA LEU A 442 -9.31 -4.91 2.99
C LEU A 442 -9.25 -6.35 3.52
N TYR A 443 -8.68 -7.31 2.79
CA TYR A 443 -8.69 -8.70 3.24
C TYR A 443 -7.54 -9.55 2.70
N GLU A 444 -7.15 -10.56 3.47
CA GLU A 444 -6.21 -11.60 3.07
C GLU A 444 -6.81 -12.54 2.02
N GLY A 445 -6.16 -12.68 0.86
CA GLY A 445 -6.59 -13.46 -0.28
C GLY A 445 -5.47 -14.26 -0.96
N GLY A 446 -5.83 -15.26 -1.76
CA GLY A 446 -4.86 -15.95 -2.63
C GLY A 446 -5.25 -17.36 -3.05
N ALA A 447 -4.68 -17.86 -4.15
CA ALA A 447 -5.04 -19.18 -4.68
C ALA A 447 -4.63 -20.35 -3.75
N ASN A 448 -3.42 -20.28 -3.18
CA ASN A 448 -2.83 -21.38 -2.40
C ASN A 448 -2.66 -21.04 -0.91
N PHE A 449 -2.43 -19.76 -0.63
CA PHE A 449 -2.08 -19.23 0.68
C PHE A 449 -2.87 -17.94 0.90
N SER A 450 -3.53 -17.80 2.05
CA SER A 450 -4.35 -16.61 2.33
C SER A 450 -3.53 -15.35 2.51
N ALA A 451 -2.27 -15.47 2.92
CA ALA A 451 -1.34 -14.34 3.00
C ALA A 451 -0.44 -14.23 1.76
N ALA A 452 -0.90 -14.78 0.62
CA ALA A 452 -0.27 -14.46 -0.65
C ALA A 452 -0.49 -12.99 -1.02
N GLU A 453 -1.69 -12.47 -0.72
CA GLU A 453 -2.10 -11.12 -1.04
C GLU A 453 -2.95 -10.54 0.09
N ILE A 454 -2.86 -9.23 0.32
CA ILE A 454 -3.90 -8.45 0.96
C ILE A 454 -4.52 -7.58 -0.12
N ARG A 455 -5.81 -7.78 -0.35
CA ARG A 455 -6.58 -7.13 -1.42
C ARG A 455 -7.51 -6.07 -0.86
N PHE A 456 -7.66 -4.99 -1.62
CA PHE A 456 -8.66 -3.97 -1.40
C PHE A 456 -9.73 -4.00 -2.47
N THR A 457 -10.98 -3.84 -2.06
CA THR A 457 -12.10 -3.61 -2.95
C THR A 457 -13.10 -2.67 -2.29
N ARG A 458 -13.98 -2.08 -3.08
CA ARG A 458 -15.03 -1.20 -2.59
C ARG A 458 -16.32 -1.39 -3.35
N PHE A 459 -17.43 -1.18 -2.69
CA PHE A 459 -18.75 -1.36 -3.26
C PHE A 459 -19.78 -0.52 -2.50
N SER A 460 -20.86 -0.17 -3.17
CA SER A 460 -22.02 0.46 -2.55
C SER A 460 -22.81 -0.55 -1.72
N GLN A 461 -23.50 -0.04 -0.69
CA GLN A 461 -24.46 -0.83 0.09
C GLN A 461 -25.53 -1.50 -0.79
N ALA A 462 -25.96 -0.84 -1.86
CA ALA A 462 -26.95 -1.39 -2.80
C ALA A 462 -26.47 -2.68 -3.49
N GLN A 463 -25.16 -2.82 -3.72
CA GLN A 463 -24.59 -4.04 -4.33
C GLN A 463 -24.57 -5.23 -3.37
N LEU A 464 -24.69 -5.02 -2.05
CA LEU A 464 -24.73 -6.11 -1.08
C LEU A 464 -26.04 -6.91 -1.14
N ASN A 465 -27.13 -6.32 -1.62
CA ASN A 465 -28.46 -6.94 -1.75
C ASN A 465 -28.96 -7.64 -0.45
N THR A 466 -28.74 -7.00 0.70
CA THR A 466 -28.95 -7.58 2.04
C THR A 466 -30.40 -7.65 2.49
N GLY A 467 -31.35 -7.16 1.68
CA GLY A 467 -32.77 -7.11 2.03
C GLY A 467 -33.12 -6.07 3.11
N CYS A 468 -32.15 -5.30 3.63
CA CYS A 468 -32.41 -4.23 4.59
C CYS A 468 -33.10 -2.99 3.98
N ASN A 469 -33.55 -3.01 2.71
CA ASN A 469 -34.22 -1.93 1.95
C ASN A 469 -33.51 -0.55 2.01
N THR A 470 -32.50 -0.32 1.16
CA THR A 470 -31.89 1.02 0.99
C THR A 470 -32.11 1.57 -0.42
N PRO A 471 -32.56 2.84 -0.57
CA PRO A 471 -32.33 3.60 -1.80
C PRO A 471 -30.83 3.82 -2.01
N PRO A 472 -30.35 3.91 -3.26
CA PRO A 472 -28.93 4.10 -3.54
C PRO A 472 -28.47 5.49 -3.04
N PRO A 473 -27.29 5.59 -2.40
CA PRO A 473 -26.55 6.84 -2.39
C PRO A 473 -26.25 7.26 -3.83
N GLY A 474 -26.13 8.56 -4.08
CA GLY A 474 -25.75 9.08 -5.38
C GLY A 474 -24.46 8.40 -5.87
N THR A 475 -24.43 8.00 -7.13
CA THR A 475 -23.23 7.49 -7.77
C THR A 475 -22.09 8.49 -7.56
N SER A 476 -20.96 8.06 -7.00
CA SER A 476 -19.72 8.81 -7.17
C SER A 476 -19.54 9.04 -8.68
N PRO A 477 -19.45 10.29 -9.17
CA PRO A 477 -19.46 10.58 -10.59
C PRO A 477 -18.18 10.12 -11.33
N GLN A 478 -17.16 9.64 -10.61
CA GLN A 478 -15.90 9.20 -11.20
C GLN A 478 -15.79 7.67 -11.17
N ALA A 479 -15.79 7.07 -12.36
CA ALA A 479 -15.46 5.68 -12.57
C ALA A 479 -14.04 5.38 -12.07
N VAL A 480 -13.80 4.16 -11.57
CA VAL A 480 -12.45 3.67 -11.31
C VAL A 480 -11.74 3.53 -12.67
N PRO A 481 -10.63 4.23 -12.93
CA PRO A 481 -9.93 4.12 -14.21
C PRO A 481 -9.32 2.73 -14.39
N ASP A 482 -9.09 2.34 -15.64
CA ASP A 482 -8.32 1.13 -15.95
C ASP A 482 -6.86 1.31 -15.47
N LEU A 483 -6.37 0.36 -14.66
CA LEU A 483 -5.05 0.40 -14.02
C LEU A 483 -3.88 0.13 -15.00
N ALA A 484 -4.17 -0.24 -16.24
CA ALA A 484 -3.16 -0.70 -17.21
C ALA A 484 -2.14 0.36 -17.67
N GLY A 485 -2.33 1.63 -17.31
CA GLY A 485 -1.34 2.68 -17.53
C GLY A 485 -1.47 3.79 -16.49
N SER A 486 -0.66 3.77 -15.44
CA SER A 486 -0.59 4.85 -14.45
C SER A 486 0.85 5.30 -14.23
N THR A 487 0.99 6.49 -13.66
CA THR A 487 2.24 6.98 -13.08
C THR A 487 1.98 7.45 -11.66
N PRO A 488 2.86 7.15 -10.71
CA PRO A 488 2.59 7.41 -9.32
C PRO A 488 2.83 8.86 -8.95
N ASP A 489 2.06 9.32 -7.98
CA ASP A 489 2.35 10.55 -7.27
C ASP A 489 3.42 10.29 -6.21
N ALA A 490 4.60 10.86 -6.43
CA ALA A 490 5.73 10.80 -5.51
C ALA A 490 5.59 11.73 -4.29
N SER A 491 4.46 12.44 -4.15
CA SER A 491 4.12 13.18 -2.93
C SER A 491 3.62 12.24 -1.83
N PRO A 492 3.57 12.72 -0.56
CA PRO A 492 2.95 11.96 0.51
C PRO A 492 1.45 11.64 0.30
N GLN A 493 0.79 12.31 -0.65
CA GLN A 493 -0.65 12.24 -0.91
C GLN A 493 -1.06 11.12 -1.86
N ALA A 494 -0.14 10.62 -2.67
CA ALA A 494 -0.33 9.46 -3.55
C ALA A 494 -1.52 9.58 -4.52
N ASN A 495 -1.73 10.77 -5.10
CA ASN A 495 -2.71 11.01 -6.15
C ASN A 495 -2.19 10.59 -7.52
N ASP A 496 -2.10 9.28 -7.78
CA ASP A 496 -1.55 8.77 -9.04
C ASP A 496 -2.30 9.30 -10.27
N ALA A 497 -1.58 9.46 -11.38
CA ALA A 497 -2.17 9.84 -12.66
C ALA A 497 -2.38 8.61 -13.54
N TYR A 498 -3.53 8.56 -14.21
CA TYR A 498 -3.91 7.50 -15.14
C TYR A 498 -3.76 7.98 -16.58
N LEU A 499 -3.13 7.16 -17.40
CA LEU A 499 -2.88 7.43 -18.80
C LEU A 499 -4.06 6.92 -19.63
N ASP A 500 -4.50 7.74 -20.59
CA ASP A 500 -5.56 7.37 -21.52
C ASP A 500 -5.22 7.83 -22.94
N GLY A 501 -5.94 7.29 -23.92
CA GLY A 501 -5.77 7.55 -25.33
C GLY A 501 -4.41 7.09 -25.83
N THR A 502 -3.65 8.02 -26.43
CA THR A 502 -2.32 7.73 -26.99
C THR A 502 -1.17 8.14 -26.06
N ALA A 503 -1.45 8.38 -24.78
CA ALA A 503 -0.43 8.72 -23.79
C ALA A 503 0.45 7.51 -23.48
N SER A 504 1.74 7.76 -23.29
CA SER A 504 2.70 6.71 -22.92
C SER A 504 3.81 7.30 -22.08
N LEU A 505 4.39 6.48 -21.20
CA LEU A 505 5.63 6.80 -20.51
C LEU A 505 6.78 6.34 -21.40
N SER A 506 7.59 7.27 -21.91
CA SER A 506 8.76 6.93 -22.73
C SER A 506 10.05 7.25 -21.98
N GLY A 507 11.00 6.30 -22.01
CA GLY A 507 12.40 6.57 -21.63
C GLY A 507 13.23 7.19 -22.77
N THR A 508 12.58 7.51 -23.90
CA THR A 508 13.19 8.11 -25.08
C THR A 508 12.25 9.19 -25.61
N ASP A 509 12.73 10.43 -25.63
CA ASP A 509 12.04 11.58 -26.21
C ASP A 509 11.65 11.28 -27.68
N PRO A 510 10.35 11.23 -28.03
CA PRO A 510 9.88 10.97 -29.39
C PRO A 510 10.30 12.05 -30.41
N LEU A 511 10.77 13.21 -29.93
CA LEU A 511 11.28 14.31 -30.74
C LEU A 511 12.82 14.35 -30.82
N SER A 512 13.51 13.37 -30.23
CA SER A 512 14.95 13.21 -30.37
C SER A 512 15.29 12.66 -31.76
N THR A 513 15.93 13.47 -32.60
CA THR A 513 16.58 12.98 -33.82
C THR A 513 18.03 12.60 -33.49
N PRO A 514 18.63 11.55 -34.08
CA PRO A 514 19.96 11.05 -33.68
C PRO A 514 21.16 11.99 -33.94
N ALA A 515 20.97 13.24 -34.33
CA ALA A 515 22.00 14.00 -35.04
C ALA A 515 22.81 15.01 -34.21
N THR A 516 22.38 15.40 -33.01
CA THR A 516 23.19 16.26 -32.12
C THR A 516 22.76 16.07 -30.67
N PRO A 517 23.63 15.65 -29.73
CA PRO A 517 23.29 15.60 -28.33
C PRO A 517 23.10 17.03 -27.81
N ASP A 518 21.87 17.39 -27.46
CA ASP A 518 21.60 18.55 -26.61
C ASP A 518 21.89 18.11 -25.16
N PRO A 519 22.77 18.77 -24.41
CA PRO A 519 23.06 18.42 -23.01
C PRO A 519 21.83 18.51 -22.10
N THR A 520 20.73 19.14 -22.54
CA THR A 520 19.43 19.14 -21.85
C THR A 520 18.49 18.01 -22.29
N SER A 521 18.80 17.25 -23.35
CA SER A 521 17.92 16.16 -23.83
C SER A 521 18.10 14.84 -23.08
N GLN A 522 19.07 14.74 -22.16
CA GLN A 522 19.37 13.53 -21.37
C GLN A 522 18.98 13.68 -19.89
N THR A 523 18.22 14.72 -19.54
CA THR A 523 18.08 15.13 -18.14
C THR A 523 17.01 14.38 -17.34
N PHE A 524 16.18 13.53 -17.94
CA PHE A 524 15.10 12.85 -17.20
C PHE A 524 14.84 11.41 -17.70
N ASP A 525 14.60 10.48 -16.76
CA ASP A 525 14.58 9.02 -16.98
C ASP A 525 13.39 8.52 -17.81
N LYS A 526 12.20 9.07 -17.53
CA LYS A 526 10.92 8.78 -18.20
C LYS A 526 10.08 10.05 -18.22
N ASN A 527 9.35 10.29 -19.31
CA ASN A 527 8.47 11.45 -19.48
C ASN A 527 7.09 11.02 -20.00
N LEU A 528 6.10 11.91 -19.87
CA LEU A 528 4.79 11.74 -20.50
C LEU A 528 4.88 12.15 -21.97
N ALA A 529 4.84 11.18 -22.88
CA ALA A 529 4.80 11.39 -24.31
C ALA A 529 3.34 11.46 -24.82
N LEU A 530 3.03 12.55 -25.54
CA LEU A 530 1.68 12.85 -26.04
C LEU A 530 1.70 13.06 -27.57
N SER A 531 0.88 12.30 -28.28
CA SER A 531 0.84 12.28 -29.76
C SER A 531 -0.44 12.88 -30.37
N GLY A 532 -1.23 13.62 -29.58
CA GLY A 532 -2.40 14.37 -30.08
C GLY A 532 -3.77 13.72 -29.84
N GLY A 533 -3.84 12.71 -28.98
CA GLY A 533 -5.10 12.15 -28.46
C GLY A 533 -4.96 11.48 -27.09
N GLY A 534 -3.81 11.65 -26.43
CA GLY A 534 -3.53 11.11 -25.11
C GLY A 534 -3.53 12.20 -24.05
N PHE A 535 -3.74 11.80 -22.80
CA PHE A 535 -3.62 12.65 -21.62
C PHE A 535 -3.31 11.79 -20.39
N ALA A 536 -2.91 12.45 -19.31
CA ALA A 536 -2.84 11.85 -17.99
C ALA A 536 -3.84 12.54 -17.06
N ASP A 537 -4.71 11.77 -16.40
CA ASP A 537 -5.70 12.25 -15.44
C ASP A 537 -5.31 11.85 -14.02
N VAL A 538 -5.12 12.84 -13.16
CA VAL A 538 -5.18 12.66 -11.71
C VAL A 538 -6.63 12.84 -11.29
N PRO A 539 -7.32 11.84 -10.74
CA PRO A 539 -8.68 12.00 -10.23
C PRO A 539 -8.76 13.07 -9.15
N TYR A 540 -9.95 13.63 -8.93
CA TYR A 540 -10.08 14.60 -7.85
C TYR A 540 -9.97 13.88 -6.51
N SER A 541 -9.14 14.41 -5.63
CA SER A 541 -9.10 14.08 -4.22
C SER A 541 -9.13 15.36 -3.39
N ARG A 542 -9.51 15.24 -2.12
CA ARG A 542 -9.53 16.39 -1.21
C ARG A 542 -8.12 16.95 -0.97
N SER A 543 -7.08 16.11 -1.09
CA SER A 543 -5.69 16.52 -0.92
C SER A 543 -5.20 17.44 -2.05
N LEU A 544 -5.86 17.43 -3.22
CA LEU A 544 -5.58 18.34 -4.34
C LEU A 544 -6.23 19.72 -4.19
N ARG A 545 -7.03 19.96 -3.15
CA ARG A 545 -7.70 21.23 -2.93
C ARG A 545 -6.73 22.30 -2.43
N THR A 546 -6.56 23.36 -3.20
CA THR A 546 -5.73 24.53 -2.82
C THR A 546 -6.51 25.60 -2.05
N GLY A 547 -7.85 25.53 -2.06
CA GLY A 547 -8.70 26.46 -1.31
C GLY A 547 -8.59 27.90 -1.83
N THR A 548 -8.77 28.86 -0.93
CA THR A 548 -8.54 30.30 -1.19
C THR A 548 -7.08 30.73 -0.99
N GLY A 549 -6.19 29.80 -0.61
CA GLY A 549 -4.80 30.08 -0.25
C GLY A 549 -3.85 30.18 -1.44
N ASP A 550 -2.56 30.35 -1.19
CA ASP A 550 -1.58 30.39 -2.27
C ASP A 550 -1.43 29.03 -2.97
N PHE A 551 -0.90 29.02 -4.19
CA PHE A 551 -0.50 27.77 -4.84
C PHE A 551 0.59 28.01 -5.88
N THR A 552 1.34 26.95 -6.20
CA THR A 552 2.27 26.91 -7.34
C THR A 552 2.10 25.62 -8.13
N TYR A 553 1.85 25.75 -9.43
CA TYR A 553 2.04 24.66 -10.39
C TYR A 553 3.43 24.79 -11.02
N SER A 554 4.12 23.66 -11.22
CA SER A 554 5.37 23.62 -12.00
C SER A 554 5.42 22.41 -12.92
N LEU A 555 6.01 22.54 -14.09
CA LEU A 555 6.30 21.41 -14.98
C LEU A 555 7.44 21.75 -15.94
N TRP A 556 8.06 20.70 -16.48
CA TRP A 556 8.90 20.76 -17.66
C TRP A 556 8.08 20.35 -18.88
N PHE A 557 8.25 21.05 -20.01
CA PHE A 557 7.62 20.67 -21.27
C PHE A 557 8.58 20.86 -22.43
N LYS A 558 8.37 20.07 -23.49
CA LYS A 558 9.10 20.18 -24.74
C LYS A 558 8.15 19.85 -25.89
N TYR A 559 8.14 20.71 -26.91
CA TYR A 559 7.41 20.45 -28.14
C TYR A 559 7.99 21.21 -29.32
N GLN A 560 7.57 20.83 -30.52
CA GLN A 560 7.92 21.51 -31.75
C GLN A 560 6.64 22.11 -32.37
N GLN A 561 6.59 23.43 -32.49
CA GLN A 561 5.53 24.11 -33.25
C GLN A 561 5.58 23.62 -34.70
N GLN A 562 4.45 23.14 -35.21
CA GLN A 562 4.36 22.54 -36.56
C GLN A 562 3.99 23.56 -37.63
N ALA A 563 3.16 24.54 -37.27
CA ALA A 563 2.71 25.58 -38.18
C ALA A 563 2.57 26.91 -37.43
N ALA A 564 2.74 28.02 -38.16
CA ALA A 564 2.64 29.36 -37.59
C ALA A 564 1.28 29.62 -36.93
N ASP A 565 0.21 29.00 -37.45
CA ASP A 565 -1.21 29.14 -37.07
C ASP A 565 -1.82 27.87 -36.44
N GLU A 566 -1.00 27.06 -35.77
CA GLU A 566 -1.51 25.88 -35.07
C GLU A 566 -2.48 26.26 -33.92
N PRO A 567 -3.47 25.40 -33.59
CA PRO A 567 -4.42 25.69 -32.53
C PRO A 567 -3.76 25.67 -31.14
N ASP A 568 -4.37 26.38 -30.18
CA ASP A 568 -3.98 26.37 -28.76
C ASP A 568 -3.79 24.91 -28.27
N ARG A 569 -2.76 24.68 -27.44
CA ARG A 569 -2.41 23.35 -26.89
C ARG A 569 -2.37 23.38 -25.37
N ILE A 570 -3.12 22.51 -24.71
CA ILE A 570 -3.26 22.48 -23.24
C ILE A 570 -2.07 21.76 -22.60
N LEU A 571 -1.31 22.44 -21.75
CA LEU A 571 -0.29 21.80 -20.91
C LEU A 571 -0.97 21.05 -19.74
N PHE A 572 -1.85 21.74 -19.01
CA PHE A 572 -2.70 21.11 -17.98
C PHE A 572 -4.00 21.88 -17.75
N TRP A 573 -4.96 21.21 -17.11
CA TRP A 573 -6.26 21.75 -16.72
C TRP A 573 -6.74 21.12 -15.41
N SER A 574 -7.23 21.91 -14.46
CA SER A 574 -7.67 21.45 -13.15
C SER A 574 -9.11 21.85 -12.82
N TYR A 575 -9.83 20.97 -12.10
CA TYR A 575 -11.07 21.19 -11.35
C TYR A 575 -12.39 21.37 -12.10
N GLY A 576 -12.46 22.20 -13.13
CA GLY A 576 -13.75 22.51 -13.77
C GLY A 576 -13.59 22.98 -15.20
N THR A 577 -14.70 23.06 -15.94
CA THR A 577 -14.70 23.61 -17.31
C THR A 577 -15.86 24.57 -17.53
N GLY A 578 -15.74 25.44 -18.53
CA GLY A 578 -16.77 26.42 -18.87
C GLY A 578 -16.41 27.82 -18.37
N SER A 579 -17.41 28.70 -18.21
CA SER A 579 -17.21 30.10 -17.82
C SER A 579 -17.64 30.42 -16.39
N THR A 580 -18.22 29.45 -15.67
CA THR A 580 -18.78 29.66 -14.33
C THR A 580 -18.15 28.77 -13.27
N LYS A 581 -17.46 27.70 -13.68
CA LYS A 581 -16.87 26.72 -12.77
C LYS A 581 -15.46 27.13 -12.34
N PRO A 582 -15.10 26.94 -11.07
CA PRO A 582 -13.73 27.09 -10.61
C PRO A 582 -12.76 26.19 -11.40
N GLN A 583 -11.63 26.74 -11.82
CA GLN A 583 -10.66 26.04 -12.66
C GLN A 583 -9.32 26.77 -12.71
N VAL A 584 -8.26 26.00 -13.00
CA VAL A 584 -6.92 26.53 -13.33
C VAL A 584 -6.41 25.80 -14.55
N TRP A 585 -5.85 26.52 -15.53
CA TRP A 585 -5.25 25.87 -16.71
C TRP A 585 -4.11 26.70 -17.29
N LEU A 586 -3.24 26.02 -18.03
CA LEU A 586 -2.11 26.60 -18.76
C LEU A 586 -2.06 26.01 -20.18
N ARG A 587 -1.83 26.86 -21.17
CA ARG A 587 -1.75 26.46 -22.58
C ARG A 587 -0.73 27.27 -23.37
N THR A 588 -0.26 26.69 -24.47
CA THR A 588 0.46 27.43 -25.50
C THR A 588 -0.55 28.14 -26.43
N GLN A 589 -0.16 29.29 -26.96
CA GLN A 589 -0.91 29.99 -27.99
C GLN A 589 0.04 30.43 -29.11
N SER A 590 -0.22 29.93 -30.31
CA SER A 590 0.51 30.23 -31.54
C SER A 590 -0.45 30.83 -32.58
N GLY A 591 0.04 31.70 -33.47
CA GLY A 591 -0.79 32.18 -34.60
C GLY A 591 -0.73 33.66 -34.94
N THR A 592 -0.87 33.97 -36.23
CA THR A 592 -1.18 35.29 -36.79
C THR A 592 -2.55 35.83 -36.34
N ASN A 593 -3.48 34.95 -35.95
CA ASN A 593 -4.81 35.31 -35.42
C ASN A 593 -4.78 35.65 -33.92
N ASN A 594 -3.67 35.37 -33.23
CA ASN A 594 -3.41 35.88 -31.90
C ASN A 594 -2.79 37.26 -32.07
N ALA A 595 -3.62 38.31 -32.12
CA ALA A 595 -3.18 39.71 -32.22
C ALA A 595 -2.17 40.13 -31.14
N THR A 596 -1.96 39.28 -30.14
CA THR A 596 -1.04 39.47 -29.00
C THR A 596 0.21 38.57 -29.02
N GLY A 597 0.46 37.82 -30.10
CA GLY A 597 1.73 37.10 -30.34
C GLY A 597 1.85 35.70 -29.69
N ASN A 598 2.96 35.02 -30.02
CA ASN A 598 3.27 33.67 -29.56
C ASN A 598 3.67 33.65 -28.06
N ARG A 599 3.00 32.84 -27.24
CA ARG A 599 3.08 32.93 -25.77
C ARG A 599 2.60 31.68 -25.04
N LEU A 600 2.90 31.61 -23.73
CA LEU A 600 2.11 30.83 -22.78
C LEU A 600 0.99 31.70 -22.20
N TYR A 601 -0.18 31.11 -22.00
CA TYR A 601 -1.35 31.76 -21.40
C TYR A 601 -1.95 30.88 -20.31
N ALA A 602 -2.06 31.45 -19.11
CA ALA A 602 -2.67 30.79 -17.97
C ALA A 602 -3.91 31.55 -17.49
N TRP A 603 -4.82 30.81 -16.88
CA TRP A 603 -6.07 31.32 -16.33
C TRP A 603 -6.37 30.63 -15.01
N ALA A 604 -6.90 31.39 -14.06
CA ALA A 604 -7.51 30.85 -12.86
C ALA A 604 -8.87 31.52 -12.63
N GLN A 605 -9.79 30.75 -12.06
CA GLN A 605 -11.14 31.17 -11.80
C GLN A 605 -11.63 30.56 -10.49
N GLY A 606 -12.17 31.39 -9.60
CA GLY A 606 -12.91 30.95 -8.41
C GLY A 606 -14.43 31.06 -8.53
N GLY A 607 -14.93 31.77 -9.56
CA GLY A 607 -16.35 31.93 -9.86
C GLY A 607 -16.57 32.79 -11.10
N ALA A 608 -17.82 33.03 -11.50
CA ALA A 608 -18.13 33.69 -12.79
C ALA A 608 -17.44 35.06 -13.01
N ALA A 609 -17.25 35.85 -11.95
CA ALA A 609 -16.60 37.17 -12.00
C ALA A 609 -15.23 37.21 -11.28
N ASP A 610 -14.80 36.08 -10.69
CA ASP A 610 -13.57 35.98 -9.92
C ASP A 610 -12.52 35.27 -10.76
N THR A 611 -11.85 36.03 -11.61
CA THR A 611 -10.95 35.51 -12.64
C THR A 611 -9.66 36.30 -12.72
N ALA A 612 -8.56 35.59 -12.97
CA ALA A 612 -7.28 36.19 -13.32
C ALA A 612 -6.65 35.44 -14.47
N SER A 613 -5.83 36.15 -15.24
CA SER A 613 -5.10 35.58 -16.36
C SER A 613 -3.69 36.14 -16.42
N VAL A 614 -2.76 35.36 -16.95
CA VAL A 614 -1.35 35.77 -17.05
C VAL A 614 -0.73 35.22 -18.33
N THR A 615 0.09 36.02 -18.98
CA THR A 615 0.76 35.67 -20.24
C THR A 615 2.27 35.81 -20.10
N SER A 616 3.02 34.84 -20.63
CA SER A 616 4.46 34.95 -20.82
C SER A 616 4.75 34.92 -22.31
N ASN A 617 5.15 36.06 -22.87
CA ASN A 617 5.43 36.19 -24.30
C ASN A 617 6.77 35.53 -24.63
N ASP A 618 6.79 34.77 -25.72
CA ASP A 618 8.01 34.19 -26.24
C ASP A 618 8.74 35.19 -27.15
N THR A 619 9.74 35.85 -26.58
CA THR A 619 10.59 36.80 -27.31
C THR A 619 11.86 36.17 -27.88
N VAL A 620 12.03 34.85 -27.77
CA VAL A 620 13.29 34.16 -28.12
C VAL A 620 13.17 33.41 -29.44
N CYS A 621 12.35 32.37 -29.53
CA CYS A 621 12.13 31.68 -30.81
C CYS A 621 10.96 32.30 -31.58
N GLY A 622 10.07 33.03 -30.89
CA GLY A 622 8.84 33.52 -31.47
C GLY A 622 7.99 32.36 -31.97
N CYS A 623 8.00 31.25 -31.23
CA CYS A 623 7.37 29.98 -31.59
C CYS A 623 6.55 29.38 -30.43
N ALA A 624 6.16 30.24 -29.49
CA ALA A 624 5.41 29.92 -28.28
C ALA A 624 6.13 28.89 -27.41
N PHE A 625 7.47 28.95 -27.37
CA PHE A 625 8.34 27.97 -26.72
C PHE A 625 8.33 26.57 -27.38
N GLY A 626 7.88 26.47 -28.62
CA GLY A 626 7.88 25.25 -29.43
C GLY A 626 9.16 25.07 -30.27
N ASP A 627 10.34 25.30 -29.68
CA ASP A 627 11.65 25.23 -30.36
C ASP A 627 12.34 23.85 -30.24
N ASN A 628 11.59 22.85 -29.79
CA ASN A 628 12.06 21.50 -29.49
C ASN A 628 13.13 21.43 -28.38
N LYS A 629 13.09 22.34 -27.41
CA LYS A 629 13.88 22.28 -26.19
C LYS A 629 13.00 22.11 -24.95
N TRP A 630 13.63 21.69 -23.87
CA TRP A 630 12.99 21.65 -22.56
C TRP A 630 12.86 23.06 -22.00
N HIS A 631 11.63 23.39 -21.58
CA HIS A 631 11.29 24.62 -20.89
C HIS A 631 10.71 24.31 -19.53
N PHE A 632 11.14 25.04 -18.51
CA PHE A 632 10.57 24.96 -17.17
C PHE A 632 9.60 26.11 -16.95
N VAL A 633 8.38 25.81 -16.51
CA VAL A 633 7.35 26.82 -16.23
C VAL A 633 6.83 26.70 -14.81
N THR A 634 6.55 27.85 -14.19
CA THR A 634 5.82 27.95 -12.92
C THR A 634 4.66 28.94 -13.03
N LEU A 635 3.47 28.51 -12.59
CA LEU A 635 2.29 29.36 -12.40
C LEU A 635 2.03 29.47 -10.91
N THR A 636 2.07 30.69 -10.36
CA THR A 636 1.93 30.92 -8.92
C THR A 636 0.80 31.88 -8.61
N ARG A 637 -0.05 31.54 -7.64
CA ARG A 637 -0.94 32.49 -6.94
C ARG A 637 -0.27 32.94 -5.64
N THR A 638 -0.13 34.24 -5.45
CA THR A 638 0.28 34.86 -4.17
C THR A 638 -0.78 35.86 -3.74
N GLY A 639 -1.41 35.61 -2.60
CA GLY A 639 -2.66 36.24 -2.23
C GLY A 639 -3.71 36.00 -3.31
N THR A 640 -4.08 37.05 -4.02
CA THR A 640 -5.10 36.99 -5.08
C THR A 640 -4.51 37.12 -6.49
N GLN A 641 -3.20 37.30 -6.63
CA GLN A 641 -2.56 37.61 -7.91
C GLN A 641 -1.85 36.39 -8.50
N LEU A 642 -2.00 36.19 -9.81
CA LEU A 642 -1.24 35.21 -10.58
C LEU A 642 0.10 35.77 -11.04
N SER A 643 1.09 34.90 -11.19
CA SER A 643 2.34 35.16 -11.91
C SER A 643 2.78 33.93 -12.70
N LEU A 644 3.42 34.16 -13.84
CA LEU A 644 3.91 33.09 -14.73
C LEU A 644 5.40 33.32 -15.04
N GLN A 645 6.23 32.31 -14.79
CA GLN A 645 7.67 32.37 -15.04
C GLN A 645 8.10 31.18 -15.92
N VAL A 646 8.90 31.45 -16.94
CA VAL A 646 9.47 30.44 -17.86
C VAL A 646 11.00 30.59 -17.89
N ASP A 647 11.75 29.49 -17.85
CA ASP A 647 13.23 29.43 -17.91
C ASP A 647 13.95 30.38 -16.92
N GLN A 648 13.44 30.50 -15.69
CA GLN A 648 13.95 31.43 -14.66
C GLN A 648 13.95 32.92 -15.07
N ARG A 649 13.28 33.32 -16.16
CA ARG A 649 13.11 34.73 -16.56
C ARG A 649 12.24 35.47 -15.54
N ALA A 650 12.23 36.80 -15.58
CA ALA A 650 11.36 37.59 -14.69
C ALA A 650 9.90 37.14 -14.82
N ALA A 651 9.24 36.90 -13.67
CA ALA A 651 7.86 36.46 -13.66
C ALA A 651 6.94 37.55 -14.22
N ALA A 652 6.09 37.19 -15.19
CA ALA A 652 5.07 38.07 -15.71
C ALA A 652 3.93 38.20 -14.69
N PRO A 653 3.51 39.42 -14.31
CA PRO A 653 2.37 39.61 -13.42
C PRO A 653 1.05 39.35 -14.18
N GLY A 654 0.09 38.75 -13.49
CA GLY A 654 -1.25 38.53 -14.00
C GLY A 654 -2.12 39.79 -13.99
N THR A 655 -3.21 39.72 -14.74
CA THR A 655 -4.30 40.68 -14.76
C THR A 655 -5.52 40.08 -14.06
N GLY A 656 -6.30 40.91 -13.37
CA GLY A 656 -7.41 40.43 -12.54
C GLY A 656 -6.95 39.89 -11.18
N ALA A 657 -7.86 39.25 -10.47
CA ALA A 657 -7.62 38.67 -9.16
C ALA A 657 -8.50 37.43 -8.99
N VAL A 658 -7.99 36.42 -8.28
CA VAL A 658 -8.78 35.25 -7.85
C VAL A 658 -8.79 35.22 -6.33
N THR A 659 -9.93 35.58 -5.77
CA THR A 659 -10.20 35.70 -4.34
C THR A 659 -10.87 34.46 -3.76
N GLY A 660 -11.58 33.70 -4.60
CA GLY A 660 -12.29 32.48 -4.26
C GLY A 660 -11.45 31.21 -4.35
N ASP A 661 -12.10 30.11 -3.99
CA ASP A 661 -11.56 28.77 -4.16
C ASP A 661 -11.53 28.41 -5.64
N VAL A 662 -10.40 27.90 -6.13
CA VAL A 662 -10.27 27.44 -7.52
C VAL A 662 -10.77 26.01 -7.72
N THR A 663 -11.24 25.38 -6.65
CA THR A 663 -11.90 24.08 -6.63
C THR A 663 -13.36 24.24 -6.22
N ASP A 664 -14.27 23.53 -6.90
CA ASP A 664 -15.70 23.52 -6.56
C ASP A 664 -15.99 22.49 -5.46
N ASP A 665 -17.22 22.48 -4.92
CA ASP A 665 -17.66 21.46 -3.97
C ASP A 665 -17.61 20.06 -4.63
N PRO A 666 -17.10 19.01 -3.96
CA PRO A 666 -17.05 17.66 -4.53
C PRO A 666 -18.39 17.13 -5.07
N ALA A 667 -19.50 17.46 -4.39
CA ALA A 667 -20.84 17.06 -4.81
C ALA A 667 -21.33 17.76 -6.08
N SER A 668 -20.62 18.80 -6.55
CA SER A 668 -20.94 19.56 -7.77
C SER A 668 -20.29 18.99 -9.04
N GLY A 669 -19.58 17.87 -8.94
CA GLY A 669 -18.90 17.20 -10.06
C GLY A 669 -17.54 17.78 -10.39
N VAL A 670 -16.77 18.20 -9.37
CA VAL A 670 -15.39 18.68 -9.53
C VAL A 670 -14.51 17.61 -10.22
N LEU A 671 -13.69 18.06 -11.15
CA LEU A 671 -12.71 17.26 -11.88
C LEU A 671 -11.36 17.29 -11.13
N GLY A 672 -10.47 16.36 -11.46
CA GLY A 672 -9.12 16.38 -10.92
C GLY A 672 -8.17 17.26 -11.75
N VAL A 673 -6.97 16.77 -12.02
CA VAL A 673 -5.98 17.43 -12.87
C VAL A 673 -5.76 16.61 -14.14
N ARG A 674 -6.07 17.18 -15.30
CA ARG A 674 -5.73 16.60 -16.61
C ARG A 674 -4.48 17.26 -17.16
N ILE A 675 -3.54 16.45 -17.64
CA ILE A 675 -2.28 16.87 -18.25
C ILE A 675 -2.34 16.52 -19.73
N GLY A 676 -2.13 17.52 -20.59
CA GLY A 676 -2.04 17.34 -22.03
C GLY A 676 -3.33 17.54 -22.84
N ALA A 677 -4.51 17.74 -22.24
CA ALA A 677 -5.73 18.02 -22.99
C ALA A 677 -6.79 18.73 -22.14
N LYS A 678 -7.79 19.32 -22.80
CA LYS A 678 -8.98 19.84 -22.10
C LYS A 678 -9.82 18.68 -21.55
N PRO A 679 -10.40 18.78 -20.35
CA PRO A 679 -11.20 17.71 -19.76
C PRO A 679 -12.66 17.80 -20.24
N ASP A 680 -12.83 17.73 -21.57
CA ASP A 680 -14.12 17.50 -22.22
C ASP A 680 -14.13 16.11 -22.88
N ALA A 681 -15.31 15.67 -23.32
CA ALA A 681 -15.50 14.34 -23.90
C ALA A 681 -14.65 14.08 -25.16
N ALA A 682 -14.17 15.13 -25.83
CA ALA A 682 -13.37 15.02 -27.06
C ALA A 682 -11.87 15.17 -26.81
N ALA A 683 -11.44 15.38 -25.56
CA ALA A 683 -10.06 15.75 -25.21
C ALA A 683 -9.53 16.89 -26.10
N SER A 684 -10.32 17.95 -26.27
CA SER A 684 -10.01 19.02 -27.23
C SER A 684 -8.74 19.80 -26.87
N ASN A 685 -8.14 20.43 -27.89
CA ASN A 685 -6.85 21.13 -27.80
C ASN A 685 -5.70 20.28 -27.21
N PRO A 686 -5.52 19.02 -27.69
CA PRO A 686 -4.51 18.12 -27.12
C PRO A 686 -3.10 18.65 -27.40
N PHE A 687 -2.23 18.52 -26.41
CA PHE A 687 -0.80 18.76 -26.53
C PHE A 687 -0.13 17.65 -27.34
N VAL A 688 0.88 18.04 -28.10
CA VAL A 688 1.71 17.14 -28.90
C VAL A 688 3.15 17.44 -28.56
N GLY A 689 3.79 16.57 -27.79
CA GLY A 689 5.10 16.81 -27.21
C GLY A 689 5.32 15.95 -25.96
N THR A 690 6.24 16.38 -25.11
CA THR A 690 6.56 15.71 -23.85
C THR A 690 6.38 16.65 -22.67
N ILE A 691 5.91 16.10 -21.55
CA ILE A 691 5.79 16.77 -20.25
C ILE A 691 6.52 15.95 -19.20
N ASP A 692 7.19 16.61 -18.28
CA ASP A 692 7.87 15.96 -17.16
C ASP A 692 7.77 16.77 -15.86
N GLU A 693 7.96 16.10 -14.72
CA GLU A 693 8.03 16.67 -13.37
C GLU A 693 6.89 17.66 -13.09
N PHE A 694 5.64 17.22 -13.32
CA PHE A 694 4.45 18.01 -13.01
C PHE A 694 4.25 18.03 -11.49
N ARG A 695 4.16 19.24 -10.90
CA ARG A 695 4.00 19.41 -9.46
C ARG A 695 2.95 20.46 -9.13
N LEU A 696 2.26 20.25 -8.01
CA LEU A 696 1.34 21.20 -7.39
C LEU A 696 1.70 21.39 -5.90
N TYR A 697 1.79 22.65 -5.48
CA TYR A 697 2.02 23.05 -4.10
C TYR A 697 0.86 23.91 -3.58
N HIS A 698 0.50 23.78 -2.30
CA HIS A 698 -0.46 24.66 -1.61
C HIS A 698 0.15 25.98 -1.11
N SER A 699 1.37 26.29 -1.55
CA SER A 699 2.11 27.49 -1.15
C SER A 699 2.61 28.24 -2.39
N ALA A 700 2.85 29.54 -2.24
CA ALA A 700 3.60 30.31 -3.22
C ALA A 700 5.09 30.05 -3.02
N LEU A 701 5.70 29.26 -3.90
CA LEU A 701 7.13 28.96 -3.81
C LEU A 701 7.98 30.23 -3.94
N THR A 702 9.04 30.33 -3.15
CA THR A 702 10.03 31.42 -3.23
C THR A 702 10.87 31.32 -4.51
N ALA A 703 11.55 32.41 -4.88
CA ALA A 703 12.44 32.41 -6.05
C ALA A 703 13.57 31.36 -5.93
N ALA A 704 14.09 31.13 -4.72
CA ALA A 704 15.12 30.12 -4.45
C ALA A 704 14.58 28.70 -4.67
N GLN A 705 13.40 28.39 -4.10
CA GLN A 705 12.76 27.09 -4.29
C GLN A 705 12.47 26.82 -5.77
N ARG A 706 11.90 27.80 -6.50
CA ARG A 706 11.68 27.66 -7.95
C ARG A 706 12.99 27.49 -8.73
N GLY A 707 14.07 28.14 -8.31
CA GLY A 707 15.40 27.97 -8.90
C GLY A 707 15.94 26.54 -8.74
N VAL A 708 15.69 25.89 -7.61
CA VAL A 708 16.03 24.47 -7.38
C VAL A 708 15.22 23.56 -8.30
N LEU A 709 13.91 23.80 -8.47
CA LEU A 709 13.08 23.00 -9.39
C LEU A 709 13.43 23.20 -10.86
N ALA A 710 13.95 24.38 -11.22
CA ALA A 710 14.38 24.75 -12.56
C ALA A 710 15.78 24.22 -12.92
N ALA A 711 16.51 23.62 -11.98
CA ALA A 711 17.74 22.91 -12.28
C ALA A 711 17.36 21.54 -12.91
N PRO A 712 18.00 21.12 -14.01
CA PRO A 712 17.78 19.78 -14.56
C PRO A 712 18.13 18.74 -13.48
N ALA A 713 17.14 17.97 -13.06
CA ALA A 713 17.31 17.00 -11.98
C ALA A 713 18.00 15.75 -12.52
N THR A 714 19.03 15.25 -11.82
CA THR A 714 19.22 13.79 -11.80
C THR A 714 18.05 13.24 -10.99
N SER A 715 17.09 12.62 -11.66
CA SER A 715 15.81 12.05 -11.18
C SER A 715 15.80 11.32 -9.83
N ALA A 716 16.97 10.89 -9.32
CA ALA A 716 17.11 10.19 -8.05
C ALA A 716 17.25 11.11 -6.82
N ALA A 717 17.28 12.44 -6.98
CA ALA A 717 17.37 13.35 -5.84
C ALA A 717 15.96 13.66 -5.27
N PRO A 718 15.56 13.12 -4.10
CA PRO A 718 14.46 13.72 -3.34
C PRO A 718 14.93 15.11 -2.99
N VAL A 719 14.28 16.16 -3.50
CA VAL A 719 14.52 17.60 -3.20
C VAL A 719 15.79 17.79 -2.36
N ALA A 720 16.99 17.60 -2.95
CA ALA A 720 18.23 17.65 -2.18
C ALA A 720 18.40 19.13 -1.82
N SER A 721 18.07 19.58 -0.59
CA SER A 721 18.60 19.19 0.72
C SER A 721 20.08 19.56 0.82
N THR A 722 20.32 20.62 1.59
CA THR A 722 21.66 21.01 2.05
C THR A 722 21.72 21.08 3.59
N ASP A 723 20.86 20.31 4.29
CA ASP A 723 20.95 19.88 5.72
C ASP A 723 20.98 21.02 6.81
N PRO A 724 20.61 20.85 8.11
CA PRO A 724 20.05 19.74 8.90
C PRO A 724 18.75 20.08 9.68
N GLN A 725 17.94 20.98 9.16
CA GLN A 725 16.52 21.10 9.49
C GLN A 725 15.78 21.23 8.17
N GLN A 726 15.19 20.12 7.72
CA GLN A 726 14.39 19.99 6.50
C GLN A 726 13.54 21.26 6.28
N ASP A 727 13.45 21.78 5.05
CA ASP A 727 12.46 22.82 4.72
C ASP A 727 11.07 22.17 4.76
N ALA A 728 10.63 21.85 5.97
CA ALA A 728 9.40 21.15 6.28
C ALA A 728 8.20 21.90 5.71
N ALA A 729 8.29 23.22 5.54
CA ALA A 729 7.24 24.02 4.92
C ALA A 729 7.06 23.70 3.42
N ALA A 730 8.14 23.49 2.67
CA ALA A 730 8.06 23.14 1.25
C ALA A 730 7.54 21.70 1.05
N ASN A 731 8.07 20.73 1.81
CA ASN A 731 7.64 19.33 1.76
C ASN A 731 6.22 19.14 2.28
N ASN A 732 5.81 19.86 3.34
CA ASN A 732 4.43 19.84 3.82
C ASN A 732 3.46 20.51 2.85
N SER A 733 3.96 21.38 1.95
CA SER A 733 3.13 22.06 0.95
C SER A 733 2.96 21.34 -0.38
N LEU A 734 3.74 20.28 -0.65
CA LEU A 734 3.63 19.50 -1.88
C LEU A 734 2.36 18.65 -1.86
N LEU A 735 1.47 18.87 -2.84
CA LEU A 735 0.20 18.16 -2.98
C LEU A 735 0.24 17.04 -4.03
N LEU A 736 1.07 17.21 -5.06
CA LEU A 736 1.18 16.29 -6.19
C LEU A 736 2.57 16.46 -6.82
N ARG A 737 3.25 15.34 -7.10
CA ARG A 737 4.45 15.27 -7.92
C ARG A 737 4.35 14.04 -8.83
N LEU A 738 4.23 14.29 -10.13
CA LEU A 738 4.26 13.25 -11.15
C LEU A 738 5.62 13.29 -11.85
N PRO A 739 6.53 12.36 -11.52
CA PRO A 739 7.79 12.20 -12.25
C PRO A 739 7.63 11.41 -13.55
N PHE A 740 6.39 11.00 -13.88
CA PHE A 740 6.07 10.19 -15.08
C PHE A 740 6.88 8.89 -15.18
N GLN A 741 7.12 8.27 -14.02
CA GLN A 741 7.77 6.98 -13.90
C GLN A 741 6.72 5.87 -13.81
N THR A 742 7.10 4.65 -14.19
CA THR A 742 6.39 3.45 -13.74
C THR A 742 6.96 3.10 -12.38
N VAL A 743 6.15 3.07 -11.33
CA VAL A 743 6.51 2.28 -10.14
C VAL A 743 5.75 0.97 -10.29
N ASP A 744 6.46 -0.14 -10.16
CA ASP A 744 5.86 -1.46 -10.15
C ASP A 744 4.91 -1.54 -8.96
N GLN A 745 3.63 -1.28 -9.22
CA GLN A 745 2.59 -1.30 -8.19
C GLN A 745 1.46 -2.27 -8.55
N THR A 746 1.40 -2.76 -9.78
CA THR A 746 0.42 -3.77 -10.18
C THR A 746 0.92 -4.55 -11.40
N SER A 747 2.02 -5.28 -11.29
CA SER A 747 2.06 -6.52 -12.06
C SER A 747 0.98 -7.43 -11.47
N ALA A 748 -0.11 -7.64 -12.22
CA ALA A 748 -0.94 -8.82 -11.99
C ALA A 748 0.05 -9.99 -11.98
N PRO A 749 0.21 -10.74 -10.87
CA PRO A 749 1.10 -11.87 -10.88
C PRO A 749 0.59 -12.79 -11.98
N ASN A 750 1.42 -12.98 -13.00
CA ASN A 750 1.21 -14.03 -13.95
C ASN A 750 1.44 -15.33 -13.17
N LEU A 751 0.38 -15.82 -12.51
CA LEU A 751 0.34 -17.07 -11.73
C LEU A 751 0.52 -18.32 -12.61
N SER A 752 1.23 -18.21 -13.73
CA SER A 752 1.37 -19.24 -14.75
C SER A 752 2.82 -19.61 -15.08
N THR A 753 3.82 -18.91 -14.57
CA THR A 753 5.22 -19.33 -14.79
C THR A 753 5.93 -19.45 -13.47
N THR A 754 6.25 -20.69 -13.09
CA THR A 754 7.38 -20.99 -12.22
C THR A 754 8.57 -20.13 -12.68
N VAL A 755 8.84 -19.04 -11.97
CA VAL A 755 10.08 -18.30 -12.18
C VAL A 755 11.14 -19.22 -11.61
N ASN A 756 12.05 -19.70 -12.46
CA ASN A 756 13.24 -20.38 -11.98
C ASN A 756 14.12 -19.31 -11.32
N GLY A 757 13.87 -19.03 -10.04
CA GLY A 757 14.71 -18.17 -9.22
C GLY A 757 15.98 -18.91 -8.80
N LEU A 758 17.04 -18.15 -8.54
CA LEU A 758 18.17 -18.61 -7.74
C LEU A 758 17.98 -18.02 -6.34
N ASP A 759 17.68 -18.88 -5.38
CA ASP A 759 17.45 -18.49 -3.99
C ASP A 759 18.71 -17.81 -3.41
N ASP A 760 18.50 -16.73 -2.67
CA ASP A 760 19.53 -16.16 -1.81
C ASP A 760 19.74 -17.05 -0.59
N GLU A 761 20.93 -17.66 -0.48
CA GLU A 761 21.31 -18.46 0.68
C GLU A 761 21.82 -17.61 1.86
N SER A 762 21.98 -16.29 1.67
CA SER A 762 22.12 -15.38 2.80
C SER A 762 20.74 -15.12 3.38
N GLU A 763 20.62 -14.98 4.70
CA GLU A 763 19.34 -14.80 5.42
C GLU A 763 18.61 -13.48 5.08
N HIS A 764 18.98 -12.85 3.97
CA HIS A 764 18.55 -11.55 3.47
C HIS A 764 17.60 -11.65 2.26
N CYS A 765 17.27 -12.87 1.82
CA CYS A 765 16.19 -13.19 0.85
C CYS A 765 16.19 -12.33 -0.42
N THR A 766 17.36 -11.95 -0.91
CA THR A 766 17.50 -11.14 -2.12
C THR A 766 17.72 -12.03 -3.35
N ASP A 767 16.67 -12.75 -3.72
CA ASP A 767 16.71 -13.75 -4.78
C ASP A 767 17.15 -13.17 -6.14
N GLY A 768 17.81 -14.01 -6.92
CA GLY A 768 18.23 -13.70 -8.28
C GLY A 768 17.21 -14.15 -9.32
N THR A 769 16.81 -13.25 -10.21
CA THR A 769 16.02 -13.57 -11.40
C THR A 769 16.93 -13.96 -12.56
N LEU A 770 16.75 -15.18 -13.08
CA LEU A 770 17.42 -15.64 -14.30
C LEU A 770 16.88 -14.89 -15.53
N LEU A 771 17.78 -14.27 -16.29
CA LEU A 771 17.46 -13.56 -17.51
C LEU A 771 17.57 -14.51 -18.72
N GLY A 772 16.59 -14.50 -19.63
CA GLY A 772 16.71 -15.20 -20.93
C GLY A 772 16.29 -16.67 -20.96
N GLY A 773 15.70 -17.22 -19.89
CA GLY A 773 15.29 -18.63 -19.83
C GLY A 773 16.44 -19.59 -19.50
N SER A 774 17.50 -19.07 -18.90
CA SER A 774 18.77 -19.76 -18.71
C SER A 774 18.69 -21.05 -17.93
N HIS A 775 19.52 -21.99 -18.36
CA HIS A 775 19.68 -23.30 -17.74
C HIS A 775 20.91 -23.34 -16.84
N VAL A 776 20.75 -23.96 -15.67
CA VAL A 776 21.86 -24.42 -14.84
C VAL A 776 22.64 -25.48 -15.63
N ALA A 777 23.92 -25.24 -15.89
CA ALA A 777 24.80 -26.23 -16.51
C ALA A 777 25.46 -27.10 -15.44
N SER A 778 25.57 -28.39 -15.73
CA SER A 778 26.04 -29.39 -14.78
C SER A 778 27.50 -29.20 -14.35
N ALA A 779 27.67 -29.18 -13.03
CA ALA A 779 28.82 -29.47 -12.18
C ALA A 779 30.25 -29.26 -12.73
N SER A 780 30.91 -28.21 -12.25
CA SER A 780 32.35 -28.32 -11.95
C SER A 780 32.51 -29.24 -10.73
N PRO A 781 33.39 -30.26 -10.75
CA PRO A 781 33.62 -31.12 -9.59
C PRO A 781 34.15 -30.38 -8.34
N GLU A 782 34.56 -29.11 -8.47
CA GLU A 782 35.09 -28.30 -7.38
C GLU A 782 34.07 -27.33 -6.76
N PHE A 783 33.02 -26.92 -7.50
CA PHE A 783 32.15 -25.79 -7.09
C PHE A 783 30.64 -26.04 -7.26
N GLY A 784 30.23 -27.23 -7.70
CA GLY A 784 28.82 -27.52 -7.98
C GLY A 784 28.36 -26.94 -9.32
N ASP A 785 27.06 -26.69 -9.43
CA ASP A 785 26.41 -26.22 -10.65
C ASP A 785 26.73 -24.75 -10.95
N ALA A 786 26.76 -24.38 -12.23
CA ALA A 786 27.10 -23.03 -12.67
C ALA A 786 26.13 -22.50 -13.73
N LEU A 787 25.99 -21.18 -13.79
CA LEU A 787 25.19 -20.52 -14.81
C LEU A 787 25.95 -20.41 -16.13
N THR A 788 25.28 -20.77 -17.23
CA THR A 788 25.82 -20.53 -18.57
C THR A 788 25.42 -19.14 -19.04
N ILE A 789 26.40 -18.26 -19.28
CA ILE A 789 26.17 -16.90 -19.77
C ILE A 789 26.35 -16.84 -21.29
N SER A 790 25.35 -16.31 -21.99
CA SER A 790 25.36 -16.10 -23.44
C SER A 790 24.61 -14.82 -23.82
N ALA A 791 24.59 -14.44 -25.10
CA ALA A 791 23.77 -13.31 -25.55
C ALA A 791 22.25 -13.58 -25.42
N ALA A 792 21.84 -14.84 -25.42
CA ALA A 792 20.45 -15.25 -25.18
C ALA A 792 20.16 -15.45 -23.68
N ASP A 793 21.20 -15.64 -22.87
CA ASP A 793 21.17 -16.00 -21.44
C ASP A 793 22.09 -15.03 -20.67
N PRO A 794 21.72 -13.75 -20.53
CA PRO A 794 22.67 -12.72 -20.14
C PRO A 794 23.09 -12.79 -18.67
N GLY A 795 22.42 -13.59 -17.84
CA GLY A 795 22.84 -13.89 -16.48
C GLY A 795 21.72 -13.84 -15.46
N VAL A 796 22.07 -13.39 -14.26
CA VAL A 796 21.13 -13.19 -13.14
C VAL A 796 21.11 -11.72 -12.81
N THR A 797 19.92 -11.19 -12.56
CA THR A 797 19.75 -9.89 -11.95
C THR A 797 19.13 -10.06 -10.57
N SER A 798 19.55 -9.23 -9.62
CA SER A 798 18.82 -9.04 -8.38
C SER A 798 18.47 -7.57 -8.27
N GLU A 799 17.27 -7.28 -7.76
CA GLU A 799 16.81 -5.90 -7.62
C GLU A 799 17.51 -5.22 -6.45
N LEU A 800 17.67 -3.89 -6.51
CA LEU A 800 18.18 -3.16 -5.35
C LEU A 800 17.14 -3.22 -4.23
N THR A 801 17.41 -4.02 -3.22
CA THR A 801 16.67 -4.08 -1.97
C THR A 801 17.45 -3.34 -0.88
N PRO A 802 16.81 -2.96 0.25
CA PRO A 802 17.55 -2.47 1.41
C PRO A 802 18.64 -3.44 1.90
N ALA A 803 18.46 -4.74 1.70
CA ALA A 803 19.45 -5.75 2.06
C ALA A 803 20.68 -5.77 1.11
N LEU A 804 20.52 -5.28 -0.11
CA LEU A 804 21.62 -5.06 -1.05
C LEU A 804 22.12 -3.61 -1.05
N ASP A 805 21.60 -2.70 -0.23
CA ASP A 805 22.10 -1.33 -0.16
C ASP A 805 23.33 -1.25 0.77
N VAL A 806 24.51 -1.11 0.17
CA VAL A 806 25.78 -0.97 0.91
C VAL A 806 25.98 0.44 1.47
N ALA A 807 25.15 1.42 1.09
CA ALA A 807 25.25 2.81 1.53
C ALA A 807 26.70 3.37 1.46
N ASP A 808 27.21 3.89 2.58
CA ASP A 808 28.58 4.38 2.73
C ASP A 808 29.53 3.38 3.43
N HIS A 809 29.10 2.12 3.57
CA HIS A 809 29.86 1.06 4.24
C HIS A 809 30.90 0.39 3.31
N ASP A 810 31.91 -0.23 3.93
CA ASP A 810 32.87 -1.08 3.22
C ASP A 810 32.19 -2.33 2.64
N PHE A 811 32.46 -2.67 1.38
CA PHE A 811 31.84 -3.82 0.70
C PHE A 811 32.87 -4.79 0.11
N THR A 812 32.46 -6.04 -0.12
CA THR A 812 33.25 -7.06 -0.85
C THR A 812 32.36 -7.86 -1.78
N TYR A 813 32.75 -7.95 -3.05
CA TYR A 813 32.15 -8.86 -4.01
C TYR A 813 33.07 -10.06 -4.26
N SER A 814 32.50 -11.26 -4.25
CA SER A 814 33.22 -12.49 -4.59
C SER A 814 32.44 -13.32 -5.60
N MET A 815 33.10 -13.78 -6.65
CA MET A 815 32.51 -14.69 -7.64
C MET A 815 33.55 -15.62 -8.26
N TRP A 816 33.10 -16.80 -8.67
CA TRP A 816 33.87 -17.72 -9.50
C TRP A 816 33.37 -17.64 -10.95
N PHE A 817 34.28 -17.52 -11.92
CA PHE A 817 33.91 -17.49 -13.34
C PHE A 817 34.86 -18.35 -14.18
N ARG A 818 34.37 -18.81 -15.33
CA ARG A 818 35.17 -19.54 -16.33
C ARG A 818 34.92 -18.94 -17.72
N PHE A 819 35.99 -18.61 -18.43
CA PHE A 819 35.91 -17.97 -19.75
C PHE A 819 37.01 -18.48 -20.68
N SER A 820 36.77 -18.48 -21.99
CA SER A 820 37.78 -18.76 -23.03
C SER A 820 37.86 -17.60 -24.01
N ALA A 821 39.03 -17.00 -24.13
CA ALA A 821 39.24 -15.83 -25.00
C ALA A 821 39.45 -16.23 -26.46
N ALA A 822 38.88 -15.46 -27.39
CA ALA A 822 39.18 -15.49 -28.82
C ALA A 822 39.89 -14.18 -29.24
N THR A 823 40.59 -14.19 -30.38
CA THR A 823 41.52 -13.13 -30.80
C THR A 823 40.91 -11.75 -31.07
N ASN A 824 39.59 -11.58 -31.06
CA ASN A 824 38.87 -10.31 -31.34
C ASN A 824 37.74 -10.01 -30.32
N ASN A 825 37.95 -10.20 -29.01
CA ASN A 825 36.89 -9.95 -28.02
C ASN A 825 36.83 -8.49 -27.54
N THR A 826 35.62 -7.92 -27.58
CA THR A 826 35.22 -6.71 -26.82
C THR A 826 35.11 -7.01 -25.32
N ALA A 827 35.13 -5.98 -24.46
CA ALA A 827 34.98 -6.12 -23.01
C ALA A 827 33.71 -6.89 -22.62
N ARG A 828 33.76 -7.66 -21.52
CA ARG A 828 32.66 -8.48 -21.00
C ARG A 828 32.51 -8.21 -19.51
N ALA A 829 31.32 -7.83 -19.08
CA ALA A 829 31.00 -7.63 -17.67
C ALA A 829 30.83 -9.00 -16.98
N LEU A 830 31.44 -9.15 -15.80
CA LEU A 830 31.22 -10.29 -14.90
C LEU A 830 30.26 -9.92 -13.75
N LEU A 831 30.34 -8.66 -13.30
CA LEU A 831 29.47 -8.06 -12.30
C LEU A 831 29.09 -6.66 -12.78
N TRP A 832 27.85 -6.27 -12.56
CA TRP A 832 27.41 -4.89 -12.67
C TRP A 832 26.47 -4.60 -11.49
N ALA A 833 26.85 -3.68 -10.61
CA ALA A 833 26.09 -3.32 -9.41
C ALA A 833 26.09 -1.80 -9.20
N TYR A 834 25.01 -1.29 -8.61
CA TYR A 834 24.79 0.13 -8.23
C TYR A 834 24.88 1.18 -9.33
N GLY A 835 25.13 0.77 -10.58
CA GLY A 835 25.07 1.62 -11.76
C GLY A 835 26.12 2.75 -11.80
N PRO A 836 26.42 3.31 -12.99
CA PRO A 836 27.26 4.48 -13.09
C PRO A 836 26.49 5.76 -12.72
N LYS A 837 27.11 6.60 -11.89
CA LYS A 837 26.63 7.96 -11.60
C LYS A 837 27.00 8.87 -12.79
N GLY A 838 26.11 9.00 -13.77
CA GLY A 838 26.31 9.87 -14.94
C GLY A 838 27.07 9.23 -16.11
N THR A 839 26.96 9.86 -17.28
CA THR A 839 27.13 9.34 -18.65
C THR A 839 28.57 9.06 -19.12
N THR A 840 29.44 8.53 -18.26
CA THR A 840 30.68 7.91 -18.76
C THR A 840 30.62 6.42 -18.53
N THR A 841 30.22 5.69 -19.56
CA THR A 841 30.48 4.25 -19.67
C THR A 841 31.98 4.04 -19.47
N PRO A 842 32.44 3.28 -18.47
CA PRO A 842 33.79 2.72 -18.52
C PRO A 842 33.80 1.73 -19.70
N ALA A 843 34.80 1.86 -20.57
CA ALA A 843 34.94 1.08 -21.80
C ALA A 843 35.06 -0.44 -21.58
#